data_AF-A0AA39LSI6-F1
#
_entry.id   AF-A0AA39LSI6-F1
#
_cell.length_a   1.000
_cell.length_b   1.000
_cell.length_c   1.000
_cell.angle_alpha   90.00
_cell.angle_beta   90.00
_cell.angle_gamma   90.00
#
_symmetry.space_group_name_H-M   'P 1'
#
loop_
_entity.id
_entity.type
_entity.pdbx_description
1 polymer ?
#
loop_
_entity_poly.entity_id
_entity_poly.type
_entity_poly.pdbx_seq_one_letter_code
_entity_poly.pdbx_strand_id
1 'polypeptide(L)'
;MATLFSVCIGLCYFSLAVSMFSLNALVFMALLTKKDYRKSTYRVIINVNVSCMAQLFVLACGGIMTMAQSNFNECLDKILGAILSAGWFVYIGMTLVLAVDRLSIFVLFLCPGYGYTYKSEDLYYFWVYNNGEGSRQVERIEPYFDLTIFVTVFFIYIFVVAHIIKLKKSPNTQSSSFKTEKRMLVVATLSLNYRQISHSVRKQVSINVHFILATTQDMPTLTTIVPGLCYFILSTILFAVNGVLLLTLLSSKEYKTCTYNVIKSLLVACMMQLFVFTVSGFMTIWQTVFHYILDRVLGLIMISGWMLYVGVTLTLAIDRLLIFICPRSRYHPIVTYTVLSSYWVMWLSLVVLMSMPGYGYTYEGKYYTWVYSADSGSRTVASIEQYYDSGSFAAVFVVYLVVLAYLLKYKLSSRTESSSFKTELKMFLVSAITFAYQTFIVVWSFWIPMDVIDPDLWDIILSIAWIIECGMFPVLTLILNKNLRGRVLGVIMISGWVLYVGVTLTLAIDRLLIFIYPRSHYNPIITYTALSSYWVIWLSLAVLMSLPGYEYTYEGKYYTWIYSEDSGSQVVASIEQYYDIGSFAAVFVVYLAVFVYLLKFKLSSRTESNSFKAELKMFLVSAITFAYQTFIVVWSFWIPMDFIDPDLWDIILSIAWIIECGMFPVLTLILNKNLRGRVQALVSGKRNQTPVAIFQTRLANTRTVIGH
;
A
#
# COMPACT_ATOMS: atom_id res chain seq x y z
N MET A 1 30.74 9.92 30.07
CA MET A 1 29.41 10.32 30.55
C MET A 1 28.38 10.37 29.43
N ALA A 2 28.59 11.11 28.33
CA ALA A 2 27.64 11.19 27.21
C ALA A 2 27.11 9.83 26.70
N THR A 3 27.98 8.82 26.58
CA THR A 3 27.61 7.44 26.21
C THR A 3 26.60 6.81 27.17
N LEU A 4 26.79 6.95 28.49
CA LEU A 4 25.85 6.43 29.49
C LEU A 4 24.50 7.17 29.44
N PHE A 5 24.52 8.49 29.25
CA PHE A 5 23.31 9.30 29.16
C PHE A 5 22.42 8.89 27.98
N SER A 6 23.00 8.76 26.78
CA SER A 6 22.27 8.29 25.58
C SER A 6 21.73 6.85 25.71
N VAL A 7 22.47 5.95 26.39
CA VAL A 7 22.00 4.59 26.68
C VAL A 7 20.81 4.62 27.63
N CYS A 8 20.84 5.47 28.67
CA CYS A 8 19.69 5.64 29.57
C CYS A 8 18.46 6.22 28.86
N ILE A 9 18.62 7.22 27.99
CA ILE A 9 17.52 7.81 27.20
C ILE A 9 16.95 6.77 26.23
N GLY A 10 17.79 6.09 25.48
CA GLY A 10 17.36 5.12 24.48
C GLY A 10 16.68 3.90 25.09
N LEU A 11 17.16 3.44 26.25
CA LEU A 11 16.50 2.39 27.03
C LEU A 11 15.14 2.88 27.57
N CYS A 12 15.03 4.15 27.99
CA CYS A 12 13.76 4.75 28.38
C CYS A 12 12.77 4.77 27.21
N TYR A 13 13.18 5.25 26.02
CA TYR A 13 12.34 5.27 24.82
C TYR A 13 11.90 3.86 24.43
N PHE A 14 12.85 2.93 24.32
CA PHE A 14 12.57 1.55 23.92
C PHE A 14 11.59 0.88 24.90
N SER A 15 11.86 0.95 26.21
CA SER A 15 11.01 0.33 27.23
C SER A 15 9.62 0.97 27.32
N LEU A 16 9.52 2.31 27.21
CA LEU A 16 8.25 3.02 27.21
C LEU A 16 7.44 2.72 25.94
N ALA A 17 8.07 2.76 24.77
CA ALA A 17 7.42 2.47 23.49
C ALA A 17 6.93 1.02 23.40
N VAL A 18 7.74 0.04 23.80
CA VAL A 18 7.33 -1.38 23.87
C VAL A 18 6.20 -1.60 24.88
N SER A 19 6.21 -0.90 26.02
CA SER A 19 5.14 -0.97 27.01
C SER A 19 3.82 -0.42 26.46
N MET A 20 3.85 0.75 25.82
CA MET A 20 2.67 1.36 25.21
C MET A 20 2.18 0.60 23.97
N PHE A 21 3.09 -0.01 23.21
CA PHE A 21 2.75 -0.90 22.09
C PHE A 21 1.99 -2.13 22.60
N SER A 22 2.51 -2.76 23.65
CA SER A 22 1.88 -3.92 24.30
C SER A 22 0.49 -3.57 24.84
N LEU A 23 0.31 -2.38 25.41
CA LEU A 23 -0.99 -1.91 25.89
C LEU A 23 -1.98 -1.64 24.75
N ASN A 24 -1.55 -0.98 23.66
CA ASN A 24 -2.34 -0.79 22.44
C ASN A 24 -2.78 -2.16 21.87
N ALA A 25 -1.86 -3.13 21.77
CA ALA A 25 -2.16 -4.49 21.29
C ALA A 25 -3.20 -5.21 22.18
N LEU A 26 -3.09 -5.10 23.50
CA LEU A 26 -4.08 -5.68 24.44
C LEU A 26 -5.47 -5.03 24.29
N VAL A 27 -5.53 -3.70 24.12
CA VAL A 27 -6.79 -2.98 23.88
C VAL A 27 -7.39 -3.37 22.53
N PHE A 28 -6.60 -3.38 21.47
CA PHE A 28 -6.97 -3.82 20.13
C PHE A 28 -7.59 -5.23 20.15
N MET A 29 -6.94 -6.20 20.81
CA MET A 29 -7.46 -7.56 20.99
C MET A 29 -8.74 -7.61 21.82
N ALA A 30 -8.84 -6.82 22.91
CA ALA A 30 -10.06 -6.72 23.72
C ALA A 30 -11.26 -6.08 22.97
N LEU A 31 -11.00 -5.26 21.95
CA LEU A 31 -11.99 -4.69 21.06
C LEU A 31 -12.43 -5.70 19.98
N LEU A 32 -11.50 -6.40 19.33
CA LEU A 32 -11.81 -7.40 18.29
C LEU A 32 -12.63 -8.60 18.82
N THR A 33 -12.40 -9.01 20.06
CA THR A 33 -12.96 -10.25 20.64
C THR A 33 -14.48 -10.26 20.89
N LYS A 34 -15.20 -9.12 20.82
CA LYS A 34 -16.67 -9.13 20.97
C LYS A 34 -17.40 -8.38 19.86
N LYS A 35 -18.44 -9.02 19.32
CA LYS A 35 -19.34 -8.49 18.27
C LYS A 35 -19.93 -7.11 18.60
N ASP A 36 -20.22 -6.82 19.87
CA ASP A 36 -20.75 -5.52 20.34
C ASP A 36 -19.82 -4.33 20.05
N TYR A 37 -18.51 -4.57 19.98
CA TYR A 37 -17.50 -3.57 19.65
C TYR A 37 -17.22 -3.47 18.13
N ARG A 38 -18.09 -4.05 17.28
CA ARG A 38 -18.04 -3.86 15.82
C ARG A 38 -18.86 -2.65 15.33
N LYS A 39 -19.40 -1.83 16.24
CA LYS A 39 -20.05 -0.53 15.94
C LYS A 39 -19.04 0.48 15.36
N SER A 40 -19.53 1.49 14.64
CA SER A 40 -18.73 2.47 13.88
C SER A 40 -17.57 3.04 14.68
N THR A 41 -17.86 3.67 15.82
CA THR A 41 -16.87 4.34 16.67
C THR A 41 -15.75 3.39 17.12
N TYR A 42 -16.08 2.16 17.52
CA TYR A 42 -15.08 1.18 17.94
C TYR A 42 -14.17 0.72 16.79
N ARG A 43 -14.63 0.77 15.53
CA ARG A 43 -13.76 0.55 14.36
C ARG A 43 -12.78 1.70 14.14
N VAL A 44 -13.23 2.95 14.30
CA VAL A 44 -12.34 4.13 14.27
C VAL A 44 -11.26 3.97 15.35
N ILE A 45 -11.67 3.65 16.57
CA ILE A 45 -10.77 3.38 17.71
C ILE A 45 -9.76 2.26 17.42
N ILE A 46 -10.19 1.15 16.81
CA ILE A 46 -9.29 0.05 16.40
C ILE A 46 -8.19 0.56 15.45
N ASN A 47 -8.52 1.41 14.48
CA ASN A 47 -7.54 1.98 13.56
C ASN A 47 -6.61 3.01 14.22
N VAL A 48 -7.13 3.83 15.15
CA VAL A 48 -6.31 4.71 16.01
C VAL A 48 -5.24 3.90 16.73
N ASN A 49 -5.59 2.75 17.34
CA ASN A 49 -4.63 1.87 18.01
C ASN A 49 -3.58 1.30 17.02
N VAL A 50 -3.95 1.00 15.76
CA VAL A 50 -2.98 0.57 14.74
C VAL A 50 -1.98 1.69 14.41
N SER A 51 -2.43 2.95 14.41
CA SER A 51 -1.59 4.13 14.15
C SER A 51 -0.56 4.29 15.25
N CYS A 52 -1.03 4.22 16.49
CA CYS A 52 -0.18 4.24 17.67
C CYS A 52 0.81 3.07 17.63
N MET A 53 0.39 1.84 17.28
CA MET A 53 1.30 0.70 17.17
C MET A 53 2.38 0.90 16.09
N ALA A 54 2.05 1.46 14.92
CA ALA A 54 3.03 1.74 13.87
C ALA A 54 4.06 2.80 14.31
N GLN A 55 3.60 3.90 14.91
CA GLN A 55 4.48 4.95 15.47
C GLN A 55 5.35 4.42 16.61
N LEU A 56 4.76 3.67 17.56
CA LEU A 56 5.48 3.09 18.70
C LEU A 56 6.51 2.06 18.28
N PHE A 57 6.29 1.31 17.18
CA PHE A 57 7.32 0.44 16.60
C PHE A 57 8.52 1.26 16.10
N VAL A 58 8.28 2.37 15.41
CA VAL A 58 9.34 3.28 14.98
C VAL A 58 10.07 3.91 16.16
N LEU A 59 9.34 4.43 17.14
CA LEU A 59 9.91 5.08 18.31
C LEU A 59 10.72 4.08 19.17
N ALA A 60 10.34 2.80 19.19
CA ALA A 60 11.16 1.74 19.76
C ALA A 60 12.46 1.53 18.97
N CYS A 61 12.41 1.51 17.63
CA CYS A 61 13.63 1.46 16.80
C CYS A 61 14.52 2.70 17.02
N GLY A 62 13.93 3.89 17.14
CA GLY A 62 14.61 5.13 17.50
C GLY A 62 15.33 5.02 18.84
N GLY A 63 14.69 4.48 19.88
CA GLY A 63 15.33 4.20 21.17
C GLY A 63 16.55 3.28 21.07
N ILE A 64 16.55 2.30 20.17
CA ILE A 64 17.73 1.47 19.91
C ILE A 64 18.84 2.27 19.21
N MET A 65 18.50 3.15 18.24
CA MET A 65 19.44 4.06 17.59
C MET A 65 20.06 5.05 18.60
N THR A 66 19.27 5.57 19.56
CA THR A 66 19.75 6.37 20.70
C THR A 66 20.78 5.61 21.53
N MET A 67 20.48 4.36 21.94
CA MET A 67 21.39 3.53 22.74
C MET A 67 22.69 3.22 21.99
N ALA A 68 22.59 3.00 20.67
CA ALA A 68 23.73 2.74 19.80
C ALA A 68 24.51 4.01 19.41
N GLN A 69 24.06 5.21 19.81
CA GLN A 69 24.55 6.51 19.34
C GLN A 69 24.74 6.59 17.81
N SER A 70 23.90 5.86 17.06
CA SER A 70 24.09 5.70 15.62
C SER A 70 22.80 5.29 14.91
N ASN A 71 22.63 5.85 13.71
CA ASN A 71 21.52 5.49 12.84
C ASN A 71 21.90 4.18 12.12
N PHE A 72 21.01 3.18 12.13
CA PHE A 72 21.32 1.83 11.61
C PHE A 72 21.85 1.85 10.18
N ASN A 73 21.24 2.68 9.35
CA ASN A 73 21.56 2.96 7.95
C ASN A 73 20.75 4.22 7.62
N GLU A 74 21.28 5.21 6.91
CA GLU A 74 20.50 6.38 6.41
C GLU A 74 19.23 5.94 5.67
N CYS A 75 19.36 4.82 4.98
CA CYS A 75 18.30 4.17 4.27
C CYS A 75 17.48 3.22 5.13
N LEU A 76 17.87 2.94 6.37
CA LEU A 76 16.98 2.39 7.40
C LEU A 76 16.63 3.48 8.45
N ASP A 77 16.74 4.77 8.11
CA ASP A 77 16.33 5.92 8.94
C ASP A 77 14.95 6.47 8.50
N LYS A 78 14.78 6.81 7.23
CA LYS A 78 13.59 7.41 6.58
C LYS A 78 12.23 6.62 6.44
N ILE A 79 12.07 5.30 6.71
CA ILE A 79 10.88 4.34 6.66
C ILE A 79 10.34 4.45 8.04
N LEU A 80 11.22 4.32 9.02
CA LEU A 80 10.95 4.68 10.36
C LEU A 80 10.50 6.15 10.34
N GLY A 81 11.32 7.05 9.82
CA GLY A 81 11.02 8.48 9.65
C GLY A 81 9.69 8.75 8.95
N ALA A 82 9.45 8.15 7.78
CA ALA A 82 8.12 8.13 7.21
C ALA A 82 7.15 7.44 8.15
N ILE A 83 6.99 6.10 8.19
CA ILE A 83 6.06 5.31 9.06
C ILE A 83 5.60 6.06 10.31
N LEU A 84 6.48 6.71 11.06
CA LEU A 84 6.16 7.72 12.07
C LEU A 84 5.19 8.85 11.62
N SER A 85 5.59 9.87 10.84
CA SER A 85 4.81 11.12 10.61
C SER A 85 3.44 10.96 9.87
N ALA A 86 3.08 9.76 9.42
CA ALA A 86 1.72 9.42 8.97
C ALA A 86 1.16 8.11 9.48
N GLY A 87 1.88 7.41 10.35
CA GLY A 87 1.25 7.09 11.62
C GLY A 87 0.58 8.34 12.21
N TRP A 88 1.25 9.49 12.19
CA TRP A 88 0.74 10.78 12.69
C TRP A 88 -0.38 11.42 11.82
N PHE A 89 -0.19 11.75 10.54
CA PHE A 89 -1.29 12.15 9.62
C PHE A 89 -2.50 11.19 9.64
N VAL A 90 -2.34 9.86 9.72
CA VAL A 90 -3.50 8.94 9.92
C VAL A 90 -4.17 9.21 11.25
N TYR A 91 -3.38 9.32 12.30
CA TYR A 91 -3.87 9.44 13.65
C TYR A 91 -4.65 10.75 13.87
N ILE A 92 -4.18 11.87 13.32
CA ILE A 92 -4.93 13.14 13.25
C ILE A 92 -6.21 12.94 12.41
N GLY A 93 -6.10 12.35 11.22
CA GLY A 93 -7.25 12.07 10.35
C GLY A 93 -8.34 11.26 11.06
N MET A 94 -7.97 10.17 11.76
CA MET A 94 -8.88 9.37 12.58
C MET A 94 -9.46 10.13 13.76
N THR A 95 -8.71 11.05 14.38
CA THR A 95 -9.21 11.89 15.47
C THR A 95 -10.30 12.85 14.97
N LEU A 96 -10.14 13.41 13.77
CA LEU A 96 -11.20 14.17 13.09
C LEU A 96 -12.40 13.31 12.71
N VAL A 97 -12.19 12.10 12.19
CA VAL A 97 -13.29 11.14 11.95
C VAL A 97 -14.09 10.90 13.22
N LEU A 98 -13.41 10.68 14.35
CA LEU A 98 -14.02 10.41 15.63
C LEU A 98 -14.82 11.63 16.15
N ALA A 99 -14.29 12.84 15.98
CA ALA A 99 -14.98 14.08 16.31
C ALA A 99 -16.29 14.23 15.52
N VAL A 100 -16.24 13.99 14.21
CA VAL A 100 -17.41 14.10 13.31
C VAL A 100 -18.43 12.99 13.59
N ASP A 101 -18.03 11.72 13.77
CA ASP A 101 -18.93 10.62 14.18
C ASP A 101 -19.70 10.98 15.46
N ARG A 102 -19.07 11.70 16.40
CA ARG A 102 -19.73 12.16 17.62
C ARG A 102 -20.64 13.36 17.41
N LEU A 103 -20.23 14.39 16.67
CA LEU A 103 -21.13 15.49 16.32
C LEU A 103 -22.39 14.99 15.61
N SER A 104 -22.25 14.05 14.67
CA SER A 104 -23.38 13.42 13.98
C SER A 104 -24.34 12.70 14.92
N ILE A 105 -23.83 11.87 15.84
CA ILE A 105 -24.64 11.16 16.84
C ILE A 105 -25.36 12.14 17.77
N PHE A 106 -24.69 13.24 18.15
CA PHE A 106 -25.30 14.27 18.98
C PHE A 106 -26.40 15.02 18.22
N VAL A 107 -26.13 15.58 17.04
CA VAL A 107 -27.10 16.33 16.22
C VAL A 107 -28.40 15.57 15.99
N LEU A 108 -28.32 14.25 15.75
CA LEU A 108 -29.49 13.37 15.61
C LEU A 108 -30.37 13.24 16.87
N PHE A 109 -29.92 13.70 18.04
CA PHE A 109 -30.57 13.49 19.33
C PHE A 109 -31.34 14.73 19.88
N LEU A 110 -31.01 15.97 19.48
CA LEU A 110 -31.73 17.21 19.86
C LEU A 110 -32.34 17.99 18.68
N CYS A 111 -32.71 17.31 17.59
CA CYS A 111 -33.62 17.86 16.59
C CYS A 111 -35.04 17.25 16.69
N PRO A 112 -35.73 17.35 17.84
CA PRO A 112 -37.10 16.85 17.97
C PRO A 112 -38.03 17.66 17.06
N GLY A 113 -38.67 16.98 16.11
CA GLY A 113 -39.47 17.61 15.05
C GLY A 113 -39.14 17.07 13.65
N TYR A 114 -37.93 16.54 13.45
CA TYR A 114 -37.52 15.76 12.27
C TYR A 114 -37.91 14.29 12.43
N GLY A 115 -39.14 14.05 12.90
CA GLY A 115 -39.74 12.73 12.86
C GLY A 115 -40.40 12.51 11.52
N TYR A 116 -40.23 11.32 10.95
CA TYR A 116 -41.09 10.81 9.88
C TYR A 116 -41.53 9.40 10.28
N THR A 117 -42.80 9.08 10.04
CA THR A 117 -43.31 7.73 10.25
C THR A 117 -43.51 7.06 8.90
N TYR A 118 -42.84 5.93 8.72
CA TYR A 118 -42.90 5.16 7.49
C TYR A 118 -44.23 4.39 7.43
N LYS A 119 -45.21 4.94 6.71
CA LYS A 119 -46.47 4.25 6.45
C LYS A 119 -46.33 3.41 5.18
N SER A 120 -46.74 2.15 5.29
CA SER A 120 -46.77 1.19 4.20
C SER A 120 -48.21 0.82 3.95
N GLU A 121 -48.83 1.41 2.92
CA GLU A 121 -50.18 1.07 2.47
C GLU A 121 -50.07 0.60 1.01
N ASP A 122 -50.49 -0.65 0.78
CA ASP A 122 -50.65 -1.30 -0.53
C ASP A 122 -49.55 -1.05 -1.58
N LEU A 123 -48.35 -1.61 -1.31
CA LEU A 123 -47.18 -1.68 -2.21
C LEU A 123 -46.52 -0.34 -2.60
N TYR A 124 -47.07 0.81 -2.18
CA TYR A 124 -46.43 2.11 -2.37
C TYR A 124 -45.90 2.65 -1.03
N TYR A 125 -44.67 3.15 -1.06
CA TYR A 125 -44.05 3.83 0.07
C TYR A 125 -44.08 5.33 -0.17
N PHE A 126 -44.78 6.05 0.70
CA PHE A 126 -44.83 7.51 0.70
C PHE A 126 -44.44 8.05 2.08
N TRP A 127 -43.72 9.17 2.07
CA TRP A 127 -43.26 9.82 3.29
C TRP A 127 -44.44 10.47 4.00
N VAL A 128 -44.76 10.02 5.22
CA VAL A 128 -45.58 10.81 6.14
C VAL A 128 -44.61 11.59 7.02
N TYR A 129 -44.22 12.77 6.51
CA TYR A 129 -43.57 13.80 7.28
C TYR A 129 -44.43 14.11 8.51
N ASN A 130 -43.84 14.04 9.71
CA ASN A 130 -44.59 14.38 10.92
C ASN A 130 -44.85 15.89 10.92
N ASN A 131 -45.98 16.34 11.48
CA ASN A 131 -46.49 17.72 11.32
C ASN A 131 -45.63 18.83 11.96
N GLY A 132 -44.42 18.53 12.43
CA GLY A 132 -43.47 19.51 12.95
C GLY A 132 -42.93 20.44 11.87
N GLU A 133 -42.76 21.71 12.23
CA GLU A 133 -42.29 22.81 11.38
C GLU A 133 -41.07 22.43 10.51
N GLY A 134 -40.08 21.75 11.11
CA GLY A 134 -38.85 21.34 10.43
C GLY A 134 -39.05 20.33 9.30
N SER A 135 -40.01 19.41 9.43
CA SER A 135 -40.29 18.42 8.38
C SER A 135 -40.99 19.07 7.18
N ARG A 136 -41.89 20.03 7.42
CA ARG A 136 -42.54 20.84 6.37
C ARG A 136 -41.58 21.81 5.67
N GLN A 137 -40.53 22.26 6.36
CA GLN A 137 -39.47 23.06 5.74
C GLN A 137 -38.61 22.19 4.80
N VAL A 138 -38.28 20.95 5.19
CA VAL A 138 -37.59 19.98 4.32
C VAL A 138 -38.41 19.66 3.07
N GLU A 139 -39.70 19.36 3.22
CA GLU A 139 -40.64 19.06 2.12
C GLU A 139 -40.71 20.17 1.05
N ARG A 140 -40.64 21.45 1.44
CA ARG A 140 -40.60 22.58 0.49
C ARG A 140 -39.25 22.78 -0.21
N ILE A 141 -38.18 22.29 0.40
CA ILE A 141 -36.80 22.53 -0.01
C ILE A 141 -36.27 21.39 -0.89
N GLU A 142 -36.79 20.17 -0.70
CA GLU A 142 -36.46 18.93 -1.43
C GLU A 142 -36.34 19.12 -2.96
N PRO A 143 -37.32 19.70 -3.70
CA PRO A 143 -37.22 19.82 -5.16
C PRO A 143 -36.09 20.76 -5.63
N TYR A 144 -35.76 21.78 -4.83
CA TYR A 144 -34.69 22.72 -5.14
C TYR A 144 -33.31 22.10 -4.89
N PHE A 145 -33.20 21.20 -3.92
CA PHE A 145 -31.95 20.48 -3.63
C PHE A 145 -31.67 19.39 -4.66
N ASP A 146 -32.68 18.64 -5.09
CA ASP A 146 -32.54 17.68 -6.20
C ASP A 146 -32.09 18.39 -7.49
N LEU A 147 -32.70 19.53 -7.80
CA LEU A 147 -32.27 20.39 -8.91
C LEU A 147 -30.84 20.89 -8.71
N THR A 148 -30.46 21.33 -7.51
CA THR A 148 -29.10 21.83 -7.22
C THR A 148 -28.04 20.73 -7.35
N ILE A 149 -28.33 19.49 -6.94
CA ILE A 149 -27.43 18.34 -7.12
C ILE A 149 -27.29 18.00 -8.60
N PHE A 150 -28.40 17.94 -9.34
CA PHE A 150 -28.39 17.69 -10.79
C PHE A 150 -27.58 18.77 -11.53
N VAL A 151 -27.81 20.04 -11.19
CA VAL A 151 -27.10 21.21 -11.73
C VAL A 151 -25.62 21.21 -11.34
N THR A 152 -25.26 20.83 -10.11
CA THR A 152 -23.85 20.77 -9.66
C THR A 152 -23.09 19.66 -10.37
N VAL A 153 -23.67 18.46 -10.48
CA VAL A 153 -23.08 17.35 -11.24
C VAL A 153 -22.93 17.73 -12.72
N PHE A 154 -23.95 18.37 -13.29
CA PHE A 154 -23.92 18.89 -14.66
C PHE A 154 -22.83 19.96 -14.86
N PHE A 155 -22.67 20.91 -13.92
CA PHE A 155 -21.60 21.91 -13.97
C PHE A 155 -20.20 21.32 -13.81
N ILE A 156 -20.00 20.33 -12.93
CA ILE A 156 -18.74 19.61 -12.81
C ILE A 156 -18.43 18.88 -14.14
N TYR A 157 -19.43 18.25 -14.75
CA TYR A 157 -19.29 17.63 -16.07
C TYR A 157 -18.91 18.65 -17.14
N ILE A 158 -19.55 19.83 -17.16
CA ILE A 158 -19.21 20.95 -18.03
C ILE A 158 -17.79 21.46 -17.76
N PHE A 159 -17.36 21.56 -16.50
CA PHE A 159 -16.02 22.05 -16.15
C PHE A 159 -14.91 21.10 -16.60
N VAL A 160 -15.12 19.79 -16.41
CA VAL A 160 -14.23 18.73 -16.91
C VAL A 160 -14.19 18.74 -18.43
N VAL A 161 -15.35 18.79 -19.10
CA VAL A 161 -15.43 18.88 -20.57
C VAL A 161 -14.80 20.18 -21.09
N ALA A 162 -14.99 21.31 -20.43
CA ALA A 162 -14.38 22.60 -20.79
C ALA A 162 -12.87 22.59 -20.58
N HIS A 163 -12.35 21.93 -19.55
CA HIS A 163 -10.91 21.76 -19.34
C HIS A 163 -10.30 20.87 -20.44
N ILE A 164 -10.97 19.77 -20.80
CA ILE A 164 -10.59 18.90 -21.93
C ILE A 164 -10.64 19.68 -23.27
N ILE A 165 -11.65 20.54 -23.48
CA ILE A 165 -11.74 21.42 -24.66
C ILE A 165 -10.66 22.53 -24.64
N LYS A 166 -10.24 23.00 -23.47
CA LYS A 166 -9.11 23.95 -23.34
C LYS A 166 -7.78 23.28 -23.72
N LEU A 167 -7.57 22.03 -23.31
CA LEU A 167 -6.42 21.21 -23.74
C LEU A 167 -6.46 20.91 -25.25
N LYS A 168 -7.66 20.69 -25.82
CA LYS A 168 -7.89 20.49 -27.27
C LYS A 168 -7.49 21.70 -28.14
N LYS A 169 -7.40 22.92 -27.60
CA LYS A 169 -6.95 24.11 -28.36
C LYS A 169 -5.43 24.17 -28.60
N SER A 170 -4.66 23.21 -28.08
CA SER A 170 -3.28 23.00 -28.51
C SER A 170 -3.27 22.30 -29.89
N PRO A 171 -2.75 22.91 -30.97
CA PRO A 171 -3.10 22.52 -32.34
C PRO A 171 -2.41 21.25 -32.89
N ASN A 172 -1.68 20.47 -32.09
CA ASN A 172 -0.74 19.45 -32.58
C ASN A 172 -1.07 17.98 -32.21
N THR A 173 -2.31 17.63 -31.87
CA THR A 173 -2.67 16.24 -31.50
C THR A 173 -3.91 15.70 -32.23
N GLN A 174 -3.70 15.12 -33.42
CA GLN A 174 -4.64 14.16 -34.02
C GLN A 174 -4.28 12.74 -33.56
N SER A 175 -5.19 12.03 -32.89
CA SER A 175 -5.09 10.58 -32.68
C SER A 175 -6.45 9.94 -32.34
N SER A 176 -6.55 8.63 -32.55
CA SER A 176 -7.77 7.81 -32.62
C SER A 176 -8.57 7.64 -31.31
N SER A 177 -8.06 8.12 -30.16
CA SER A 177 -8.72 8.01 -28.84
C SER A 177 -10.18 8.54 -28.84
N PHE A 178 -10.43 9.60 -29.59
CA PHE A 178 -11.73 10.30 -29.63
C PHE A 178 -12.92 9.43 -30.07
N LYS A 179 -12.68 8.34 -30.82
CA LYS A 179 -13.73 7.41 -31.26
C LYS A 179 -14.17 6.46 -30.13
N THR A 180 -13.33 6.27 -29.11
CA THR A 180 -13.58 5.42 -27.94
C THR A 180 -14.32 6.19 -26.84
N GLU A 181 -13.91 7.43 -26.56
CA GLU A 181 -14.58 8.30 -25.59
C GLU A 181 -16.03 8.60 -25.99
N LYS A 182 -16.28 8.85 -27.29
CA LYS A 182 -17.65 9.05 -27.81
C LYS A 182 -18.53 7.81 -27.64
N ARG A 183 -17.96 6.60 -27.55
CA ARG A 183 -18.70 5.36 -27.25
C ARG A 183 -19.00 5.23 -25.76
N MET A 184 -18.08 5.60 -24.87
CA MET A 184 -18.34 5.61 -23.42
C MET A 184 -19.47 6.58 -23.03
N LEU A 185 -19.54 7.75 -23.68
CA LEU A 185 -20.61 8.73 -23.46
C LEU A 185 -22.00 8.18 -23.84
N VAL A 186 -22.08 7.41 -24.95
CA VAL A 186 -23.31 6.73 -25.38
C VAL A 186 -23.69 5.60 -24.42
N VAL A 187 -22.72 4.83 -23.92
CA VAL A 187 -22.95 3.78 -22.91
C VAL A 187 -23.48 4.37 -21.60
N ALA A 188 -22.92 5.49 -21.12
CA ALA A 188 -23.40 6.19 -19.93
C ALA A 188 -24.84 6.73 -20.10
N THR A 189 -25.19 7.15 -21.32
CA THR A 189 -26.55 7.61 -21.66
C THR A 189 -27.54 6.43 -21.73
N LEU A 190 -27.09 5.25 -22.22
CA LEU A 190 -27.91 4.03 -22.27
C LEU A 190 -28.12 3.39 -20.89
N SER A 191 -27.15 3.46 -19.98
CA SER A 191 -27.30 2.91 -18.62
C SER A 191 -28.38 3.60 -17.79
N LEU A 192 -28.73 4.86 -18.11
CA LEU A 192 -29.88 5.56 -17.50
C LEU A 192 -31.24 4.96 -17.92
N ASN A 193 -31.32 4.25 -19.04
CA ASN A 193 -32.53 3.58 -19.53
C ASN A 193 -32.66 2.11 -19.08
N TYR A 194 -31.73 1.58 -18.28
CA TYR A 194 -31.69 0.14 -17.93
C TYR A 194 -32.83 -0.31 -17.00
N ARG A 195 -33.67 0.60 -16.49
CA ARG A 195 -34.75 0.31 -15.52
C ARG A 195 -35.92 -0.49 -16.09
N GLN A 196 -35.98 -0.70 -17.42
CA GLN A 196 -37.14 -1.29 -18.11
C GLN A 196 -36.96 -2.75 -18.56
N ILE A 197 -35.79 -3.37 -18.37
CA ILE A 197 -35.49 -4.74 -18.87
C ILE A 197 -35.02 -5.66 -17.72
N SER A 198 -35.90 -5.99 -16.77
CA SER A 198 -35.61 -6.97 -15.70
C SER A 198 -36.54 -8.18 -15.64
N HIS A 199 -37.61 -8.22 -16.45
CA HIS A 199 -38.61 -9.29 -16.37
C HIS A 199 -38.23 -10.59 -17.10
N SER A 200 -37.32 -10.56 -18.09
CA SER A 200 -37.01 -11.73 -18.93
C SER A 200 -35.90 -12.65 -18.38
N VAL A 201 -35.06 -12.18 -17.45
CA VAL A 201 -33.84 -12.91 -17.01
C VAL A 201 -34.17 -14.07 -16.06
N ARG A 202 -35.35 -14.08 -15.43
CA ARG A 202 -35.68 -15.03 -14.35
C ARG A 202 -35.83 -16.49 -14.80
N LYS A 203 -35.81 -16.79 -16.10
CA LYS A 203 -35.85 -18.17 -16.65
C LYS A 203 -34.47 -18.80 -16.92
N GLN A 204 -33.39 -18.01 -17.00
CA GLN A 204 -32.05 -18.51 -17.37
C GLN A 204 -31.33 -19.23 -16.20
N VAL A 205 -31.70 -18.93 -14.95
CA VAL A 205 -30.94 -19.32 -13.75
C VAL A 205 -31.04 -20.82 -13.43
N SER A 206 -32.09 -21.51 -13.90
CA SER A 206 -32.30 -22.93 -13.59
C SER A 206 -31.34 -23.88 -14.31
N ILE A 207 -30.65 -23.45 -15.36
CA ILE A 207 -29.81 -24.32 -16.20
C ILE A 207 -28.37 -24.41 -15.64
N ASN A 208 -27.87 -23.37 -14.97
CA ASN A 208 -26.48 -23.32 -14.49
C ASN A 208 -26.21 -24.19 -13.25
N VAL A 209 -27.24 -24.63 -12.51
CA VAL A 209 -27.06 -25.40 -11.27
C VAL A 209 -26.49 -26.80 -11.53
N HIS A 210 -26.81 -27.41 -12.68
CA HIS A 210 -26.24 -28.72 -13.05
C HIS A 210 -24.77 -28.65 -13.50
N PHE A 211 -24.30 -27.50 -14.01
CA PHE A 211 -22.90 -27.34 -14.41
C PHE A 211 -21.96 -27.28 -13.19
N ILE A 212 -22.42 -26.69 -12.08
CA ILE A 212 -21.63 -26.51 -10.84
C ILE A 212 -21.38 -27.84 -10.12
N LEU A 213 -22.27 -28.83 -10.27
CA LEU A 213 -22.16 -30.15 -9.62
C LEU A 213 -21.21 -31.11 -10.34
N ALA A 214 -20.76 -30.81 -11.57
CA ALA A 214 -19.77 -31.60 -12.29
C ALA A 214 -18.31 -31.20 -11.95
N THR A 215 -18.11 -30.00 -11.38
CA THR A 215 -16.78 -29.42 -11.12
C THR A 215 -16.20 -29.71 -9.73
N THR A 216 -16.84 -30.55 -8.91
CA THR A 216 -16.45 -30.75 -7.50
C THR A 216 -15.51 -31.93 -7.23
N GLN A 217 -14.96 -32.58 -8.25
CA GLN A 217 -14.23 -33.85 -8.08
C GLN A 217 -12.70 -33.70 -7.93
N ASP A 218 -12.10 -32.62 -8.42
CA ASP A 218 -10.67 -32.33 -8.26
C ASP A 218 -10.47 -31.13 -7.31
N MET A 219 -10.52 -31.39 -6.01
CA MET A 219 -10.08 -30.41 -5.00
C MET A 219 -8.57 -30.15 -5.17
N PRO A 220 -8.10 -28.89 -5.22
CA PRO A 220 -6.69 -28.59 -5.43
C PRO A 220 -5.84 -29.26 -4.35
N THR A 221 -4.94 -30.14 -4.78
CA THR A 221 -4.07 -30.91 -3.91
C THR A 221 -3.03 -30.00 -3.25
N LEU A 222 -2.44 -30.45 -2.13
CA LEU A 222 -1.36 -29.70 -1.48
C LEU A 222 -0.19 -29.42 -2.45
N THR A 223 0.02 -30.31 -3.43
CA THR A 223 1.02 -30.19 -4.51
C THR A 223 0.75 -29.06 -5.50
N THR A 224 -0.47 -28.52 -5.63
CA THR A 224 -0.76 -27.36 -6.50
C THR A 224 -0.77 -26.06 -5.68
N ILE A 225 -1.36 -26.11 -4.48
CA ILE A 225 -1.47 -24.95 -3.59
C ILE A 225 -0.09 -24.44 -3.15
N VAL A 226 0.84 -25.32 -2.77
CA VAL A 226 2.16 -24.91 -2.27
C VAL A 226 3.00 -24.20 -3.35
N PRO A 227 3.22 -24.77 -4.55
CA PRO A 227 3.94 -24.07 -5.62
C PRO A 227 3.27 -22.76 -6.02
N GLY A 228 1.95 -22.73 -6.19
CA GLY A 228 1.24 -21.51 -6.60
C GLY A 228 1.32 -20.38 -5.55
N LEU A 229 1.29 -20.72 -4.25
CA LEU A 229 1.57 -19.76 -3.17
C LEU A 229 3.03 -19.29 -3.20
N CYS A 230 3.98 -20.19 -3.42
CA CYS A 230 5.40 -19.84 -3.58
C CYS A 230 5.61 -18.89 -4.77
N TYR A 231 5.03 -19.18 -5.93
CA TYR A 231 5.09 -18.33 -7.12
C TYR A 231 4.52 -16.95 -6.82
N PHE A 232 3.30 -16.87 -6.27
CA PHE A 232 2.63 -15.61 -5.95
C PHE A 232 3.45 -14.77 -4.97
N ILE A 233 3.87 -15.34 -3.84
CA ILE A 233 4.61 -14.62 -2.79
C ILE A 233 5.98 -14.17 -3.31
N LEU A 234 6.75 -15.08 -3.92
CA LEU A 234 8.11 -14.78 -4.35
C LEU A 234 8.12 -13.78 -5.51
N SER A 235 7.26 -13.96 -6.52
CA SER A 235 7.16 -13.00 -7.62
C SER A 235 6.69 -11.62 -7.17
N THR A 236 5.72 -11.53 -6.24
CA THR A 236 5.26 -10.25 -5.69
C THR A 236 6.38 -9.52 -4.94
N ILE A 237 7.14 -10.22 -4.09
CA ILE A 237 8.28 -9.64 -3.36
C ILE A 237 9.34 -9.14 -4.33
N LEU A 238 9.73 -9.96 -5.32
CA LEU A 238 10.77 -9.61 -6.28
C LEU A 238 10.31 -8.53 -7.27
N PHE A 239 9.02 -8.46 -7.61
CA PHE A 239 8.41 -7.37 -8.38
C PHE A 239 8.51 -6.05 -7.61
N ALA A 240 8.18 -6.05 -6.31
CA ALA A 240 8.32 -4.89 -5.45
C ALA A 240 9.80 -4.44 -5.34
N VAL A 241 10.74 -5.37 -5.15
CA VAL A 241 12.19 -5.06 -5.12
C VAL A 241 12.67 -4.46 -6.44
N ASN A 242 12.27 -5.01 -7.59
CA ASN A 242 12.56 -4.44 -8.91
C ASN A 242 11.96 -3.04 -9.07
N GLY A 243 10.68 -2.86 -8.71
CA GLY A 243 9.96 -1.59 -8.83
C GLY A 243 10.54 -0.48 -7.97
N VAL A 244 10.87 -0.76 -6.71
CA VAL A 244 11.53 0.19 -5.81
C VAL A 244 12.92 0.57 -6.33
N LEU A 245 13.70 -0.39 -6.84
CA LEU A 245 14.99 -0.09 -7.45
C LEU A 245 14.83 0.76 -8.72
N LEU A 246 13.87 0.44 -9.58
CA LEU A 246 13.57 1.20 -10.79
C LEU A 246 13.17 2.65 -10.45
N LEU A 247 12.27 2.85 -9.47
CA LEU A 247 11.90 4.17 -8.96
C LEU A 247 13.13 4.93 -8.44
N THR A 248 13.98 4.27 -7.67
CA THR A 248 15.24 4.87 -7.15
C THR A 248 16.17 5.34 -8.27
N LEU A 249 16.31 4.54 -9.33
CA LEU A 249 17.10 4.86 -10.52
C LEU A 249 16.47 5.96 -11.39
N LEU A 250 15.15 6.13 -11.36
CA LEU A 250 14.43 7.20 -12.06
C LEU A 250 14.50 8.54 -11.31
N SER A 251 14.35 8.51 -9.98
CA SER A 251 14.35 9.71 -9.12
C SER A 251 15.73 10.37 -9.01
N SER A 252 16.82 9.60 -9.08
CA SER A 252 18.17 10.13 -8.84
C SER A 252 18.83 10.65 -10.13
N LYS A 253 19.20 11.94 -10.16
CA LYS A 253 19.87 12.56 -11.32
C LYS A 253 21.24 11.95 -11.65
N GLU A 254 21.93 11.39 -10.65
CA GLU A 254 23.22 10.70 -10.80
C GLU A 254 23.12 9.45 -11.68
N TYR A 255 21.98 8.74 -11.64
CA TYR A 255 21.76 7.51 -12.39
C TYR A 255 21.22 7.78 -13.81
N LYS A 256 21.65 8.88 -14.43
CA LYS A 256 21.34 9.24 -15.84
C LYS A 256 22.41 8.79 -16.85
N THR A 257 23.42 8.03 -16.42
CA THR A 257 24.42 7.46 -17.35
C THR A 257 23.80 6.44 -18.30
N CYS A 258 24.48 6.16 -19.42
CA CYS A 258 24.04 5.18 -20.41
C CYS A 258 23.78 3.80 -19.77
N THR A 259 24.76 3.32 -19.02
CA THR A 259 24.73 2.11 -18.18
C THR A 259 23.47 2.00 -17.30
N TYR A 260 23.11 3.06 -16.58
CA TYR A 260 21.92 3.03 -15.72
C TYR A 260 20.62 3.02 -16.50
N ASN A 261 20.59 3.49 -17.75
CA ASN A 261 19.41 3.39 -18.62
C ASN A 261 19.26 1.98 -19.23
N VAL A 262 20.36 1.27 -19.48
CA VAL A 262 20.35 -0.18 -19.76
C VAL A 262 19.80 -0.93 -18.54
N ILE A 263 20.28 -0.64 -17.33
CA ILE A 263 19.78 -1.27 -16.10
C ILE A 263 18.29 -1.00 -15.87
N LYS A 264 17.80 0.23 -16.09
CA LYS A 264 16.35 0.52 -15.99
C LYS A 264 15.53 -0.34 -16.96
N SER A 265 16.02 -0.54 -18.19
CA SER A 265 15.36 -1.41 -19.17
C SER A 265 15.34 -2.87 -18.70
N LEU A 266 16.42 -3.33 -18.08
CA LEU A 266 16.52 -4.69 -17.52
C LEU A 266 15.50 -4.91 -16.40
N LEU A 267 15.36 -3.94 -15.48
CA LEU A 267 14.36 -4.00 -14.40
C LEU A 267 12.93 -4.00 -14.93
N VAL A 268 12.64 -3.24 -15.99
CA VAL A 268 11.32 -3.28 -16.64
C VAL A 268 11.04 -4.66 -17.24
N ALA A 269 12.01 -5.27 -17.92
CA ALA A 269 11.88 -6.63 -18.47
C ALA A 269 11.67 -7.68 -17.36
N CYS A 270 12.38 -7.57 -16.22
CA CYS A 270 12.12 -8.40 -15.03
C CYS A 270 10.71 -8.21 -14.48
N MET A 271 10.24 -6.96 -14.35
CA MET A 271 8.91 -6.65 -13.82
C MET A 271 7.79 -7.21 -14.72
N MET A 272 7.97 -7.20 -16.04
CA MET A 272 7.01 -7.80 -16.98
C MET A 272 6.87 -9.31 -16.76
N GLN A 273 7.99 -10.04 -16.63
CA GLN A 273 7.98 -11.48 -16.36
C GLN A 273 7.44 -11.80 -14.96
N LEU A 274 7.87 -11.06 -13.94
CA LEU A 274 7.40 -11.23 -12.56
C LEU A 274 5.91 -10.97 -12.40
N PHE A 275 5.34 -9.99 -13.12
CA PHE A 275 3.89 -9.77 -13.17
C PHE A 275 3.16 -11.01 -13.70
N VAL A 276 3.67 -11.62 -14.78
CA VAL A 276 3.10 -12.87 -15.31
C VAL A 276 3.21 -14.00 -14.29
N PHE A 277 4.35 -14.18 -13.62
CA PHE A 277 4.51 -15.18 -12.57
C PHE A 277 3.59 -14.96 -11.35
N THR A 278 3.28 -13.71 -11.00
CA THR A 278 2.29 -13.38 -9.96
C THR A 278 0.91 -13.88 -10.36
N VAL A 279 0.49 -13.69 -11.62
CA VAL A 279 -0.78 -14.24 -12.13
C VAL A 279 -0.72 -15.76 -12.26
N SER A 280 0.43 -16.31 -12.66
CA SER A 280 0.68 -17.76 -12.76
C SER A 280 0.46 -18.44 -11.41
N GLY A 281 0.88 -17.83 -10.29
CA GLY A 281 0.60 -18.35 -8.94
C GLY A 281 -0.90 -18.51 -8.64
N PHE A 282 -1.75 -17.59 -9.12
CA PHE A 282 -3.21 -17.79 -9.08
C PHE A 282 -3.65 -18.90 -10.03
N MET A 283 -3.12 -18.98 -11.24
CA MET A 283 -3.46 -20.05 -12.19
C MET A 283 -3.14 -21.45 -11.65
N THR A 284 -2.00 -21.61 -10.96
CA THR A 284 -1.61 -22.86 -10.29
C THR A 284 -2.52 -23.21 -9.11
N ILE A 285 -2.83 -22.25 -8.22
CA ILE A 285 -3.69 -22.52 -7.03
C ILE A 285 -5.11 -22.94 -7.46
N TRP A 286 -5.67 -22.28 -8.47
CA TRP A 286 -7.02 -22.57 -8.97
C TRP A 286 -7.05 -23.65 -10.06
N GLN A 287 -5.89 -24.19 -10.47
CA GLN A 287 -5.76 -25.16 -11.56
C GLN A 287 -6.52 -24.75 -12.83
N THR A 288 -6.31 -23.50 -13.26
CA THR A 288 -7.00 -22.92 -14.42
C THR A 288 -6.24 -21.73 -14.98
N VAL A 289 -6.26 -21.56 -16.31
CA VAL A 289 -5.80 -20.34 -16.99
C VAL A 289 -6.83 -19.20 -16.97
N PHE A 290 -7.97 -19.37 -16.30
CA PHE A 290 -9.15 -18.49 -16.25
C PHE A 290 -9.84 -18.22 -17.60
N HIS A 291 -9.11 -17.73 -18.60
CA HIS A 291 -9.62 -17.42 -19.93
C HIS A 291 -8.49 -17.46 -20.97
N TYR A 292 -8.73 -18.08 -22.13
CA TYR A 292 -7.75 -18.25 -23.21
C TYR A 292 -7.06 -16.94 -23.65
N ILE A 293 -7.80 -15.83 -23.72
CA ILE A 293 -7.21 -14.51 -24.07
C ILE A 293 -6.23 -14.03 -22.99
N LEU A 294 -6.50 -14.30 -21.71
CA LEU A 294 -5.61 -13.90 -20.61
C LEU A 294 -4.31 -14.69 -20.67
N ASP A 295 -4.42 -16.03 -20.76
CA ASP A 295 -3.28 -16.95 -20.96
C ASP A 295 -2.37 -16.48 -22.11
N ARG A 296 -2.96 -16.27 -23.28
CA ARG A 296 -2.23 -15.85 -24.48
C ARG A 296 -1.54 -14.49 -24.35
N VAL A 297 -2.18 -13.52 -23.69
CA VAL A 297 -1.57 -12.20 -23.44
C VAL A 297 -0.42 -12.31 -22.45
N LEU A 298 -0.58 -13.11 -21.39
CA LEU A 298 0.44 -13.33 -20.38
C LEU A 298 1.65 -14.08 -20.93
N GLY A 299 1.44 -15.15 -21.69
CA GLY A 299 2.52 -15.91 -22.33
C GLY A 299 3.29 -15.07 -23.35
N LEU A 300 2.59 -14.24 -24.13
CA LEU A 300 3.21 -13.22 -25.00
C LEU A 300 4.08 -12.24 -24.22
N ILE A 301 3.63 -11.75 -23.06
CA ILE A 301 4.41 -10.86 -22.20
C ILE A 301 5.63 -11.59 -21.62
N MET A 302 5.47 -12.86 -21.23
CA MET A 302 6.56 -13.69 -20.70
C MET A 302 7.68 -13.87 -21.73
N ILE A 303 7.37 -14.46 -22.90
CA ILE A 303 8.37 -14.82 -23.90
C ILE A 303 9.03 -13.59 -24.54
N SER A 304 8.25 -12.54 -24.81
CA SER A 304 8.84 -11.29 -25.30
C SER A 304 9.71 -10.62 -24.21
N GLY A 305 9.26 -10.64 -22.95
CA GLY A 305 10.00 -10.14 -21.80
C GLY A 305 11.35 -10.86 -21.60
N TRP A 306 11.39 -12.18 -21.80
CA TRP A 306 12.62 -12.99 -21.80
C TRP A 306 13.60 -12.53 -22.88
N MET A 307 13.14 -12.48 -24.14
CA MET A 307 13.95 -12.07 -25.29
C MET A 307 14.54 -10.66 -25.14
N LEU A 308 13.74 -9.73 -24.57
CA LEU A 308 14.20 -8.39 -24.21
C LEU A 308 15.25 -8.44 -23.10
N TYR A 309 15.04 -9.25 -22.05
CA TYR A 309 15.97 -9.40 -20.93
C TYR A 309 17.34 -9.93 -21.36
N VAL A 310 17.39 -10.97 -22.21
CA VAL A 310 18.62 -11.51 -22.80
C VAL A 310 19.33 -10.45 -23.65
N GLY A 311 18.61 -9.74 -24.51
CA GLY A 311 19.16 -8.67 -25.34
C GLY A 311 19.71 -7.47 -24.54
N VAL A 312 19.01 -7.06 -23.47
CA VAL A 312 19.46 -6.00 -22.56
C VAL A 312 20.68 -6.47 -21.74
N THR A 313 20.80 -7.75 -21.41
CA THR A 313 21.98 -8.32 -20.74
C THR A 313 23.21 -8.28 -21.66
N LEU A 314 23.08 -8.62 -22.94
CA LEU A 314 24.14 -8.44 -23.94
C LEU A 314 24.47 -6.95 -24.16
N THR A 315 23.48 -6.07 -24.15
CA THR A 315 23.67 -4.62 -24.20
C THR A 315 24.51 -4.13 -23.00
N LEU A 316 24.25 -4.65 -21.79
CA LEU A 316 25.02 -4.32 -20.59
C LEU A 316 26.47 -4.81 -20.67
N ALA A 317 26.70 -6.00 -21.25
CA ALA A 317 28.05 -6.50 -21.48
C ALA A 317 28.84 -5.61 -22.46
N ILE A 318 28.22 -5.22 -23.58
CA ILE A 318 28.81 -4.30 -24.58
C ILE A 318 29.10 -2.93 -23.96
N ASP A 319 28.19 -2.40 -23.15
CA ASP A 319 28.37 -1.12 -22.46
C ASP A 319 29.63 -1.12 -21.56
N ARG A 320 29.85 -2.20 -20.80
CA ARG A 320 31.07 -2.37 -19.98
C ARG A 320 32.33 -2.50 -20.82
N LEU A 321 32.29 -3.21 -21.94
CA LEU A 321 33.43 -3.33 -22.85
C LEU A 321 33.84 -1.96 -23.41
N LEU A 322 32.87 -1.16 -23.86
CA LEU A 322 33.11 0.16 -24.45
C LEU A 322 33.67 1.16 -23.42
N ILE A 323 33.30 1.05 -22.13
CA ILE A 323 33.89 1.84 -21.05
C ILE A 323 35.41 1.59 -20.94
N PHE A 324 35.89 0.35 -21.10
CA PHE A 324 37.31 0.03 -21.01
C PHE A 324 38.10 0.28 -22.30
N ILE A 325 37.53 -0.04 -23.48
CA ILE A 325 38.22 0.17 -24.76
C ILE A 325 38.22 1.65 -25.14
N CYS A 326 37.14 2.39 -24.86
CA CYS A 326 36.88 3.71 -25.41
C CYS A 326 36.45 4.75 -24.34
N PRO A 327 37.16 4.90 -23.20
CA PRO A 327 36.73 5.70 -22.04
C PRO A 327 36.52 7.21 -22.30
N ARG A 328 36.96 7.73 -23.44
CA ARG A 328 36.79 9.14 -23.86
C ARG A 328 35.99 9.30 -25.16
N SER A 329 35.45 8.21 -25.72
CA SER A 329 34.73 8.25 -26.99
C SER A 329 33.32 8.81 -26.82
N ARG A 330 32.99 9.87 -27.57
CA ARG A 330 31.61 10.38 -27.66
C ARG A 330 30.64 9.38 -28.29
N TYR A 331 31.14 8.36 -28.99
CA TYR A 331 30.33 7.34 -29.66
C TYR A 331 29.84 6.22 -28.73
N HIS A 332 30.44 6.03 -27.55
CA HIS A 332 30.05 4.94 -26.63
C HIS A 332 28.54 4.95 -26.30
N PRO A 333 27.94 6.06 -25.82
CA PRO A 333 26.51 6.10 -25.54
C PRO A 333 25.64 5.88 -26.78
N ILE A 334 26.09 6.36 -27.95
CA ILE A 334 25.36 6.22 -29.22
C ILE A 334 25.26 4.74 -29.60
N VAL A 335 26.37 3.99 -29.50
CA VAL A 335 26.39 2.54 -29.76
C VAL A 335 25.49 1.81 -28.77
N THR A 336 25.67 2.03 -27.46
CA THR A 336 24.84 1.36 -26.44
C THR A 336 23.35 1.67 -26.62
N TYR A 337 22.95 2.92 -26.88
CA TYR A 337 21.54 3.25 -27.13
C TYR A 337 21.01 2.65 -28.43
N THR A 338 21.81 2.60 -29.51
CA THR A 338 21.40 1.98 -30.77
C THR A 338 21.12 0.49 -30.58
N VAL A 339 22.01 -0.22 -29.87
CA VAL A 339 21.85 -1.63 -29.51
C VAL A 339 20.62 -1.82 -28.61
N LEU A 340 20.47 -1.00 -27.56
CA LEU A 340 19.31 -1.05 -26.65
C LEU A 340 17.99 -0.85 -27.39
N SER A 341 17.91 0.16 -28.26
CA SER A 341 16.73 0.43 -29.09
C SER A 341 16.43 -0.71 -30.07
N SER A 342 17.45 -1.36 -30.62
CA SER A 342 17.25 -2.52 -31.50
C SER A 342 16.58 -3.69 -30.77
N TYR A 343 16.92 -3.96 -29.51
CA TYR A 343 16.26 -4.98 -28.70
C TYR A 343 14.83 -4.60 -28.30
N TRP A 344 14.54 -3.32 -28.05
CA TRP A 344 13.15 -2.87 -27.84
C TRP A 344 12.29 -2.99 -29.11
N VAL A 345 12.87 -2.78 -30.30
CA VAL A 345 12.17 -3.02 -31.58
C VAL A 345 11.98 -4.52 -31.83
N MET A 346 12.97 -5.35 -31.50
CA MET A 346 12.87 -6.82 -31.57
C MET A 346 11.79 -7.35 -30.63
N TRP A 347 11.75 -6.86 -29.39
CA TRP A 347 10.69 -7.14 -28.41
C TRP A 347 9.30 -6.84 -28.98
N LEU A 348 9.10 -5.65 -29.53
CA LEU A 348 7.81 -5.26 -30.13
C LEU A 348 7.46 -6.14 -31.34
N SER A 349 8.46 -6.54 -32.13
CA SER A 349 8.28 -7.45 -33.27
C SER A 349 7.84 -8.85 -32.81
N LEU A 350 8.41 -9.35 -31.72
CA LEU A 350 7.99 -10.62 -31.09
C LEU A 350 6.60 -10.54 -30.47
N VAL A 351 6.23 -9.40 -29.85
CA VAL A 351 4.84 -9.14 -29.39
C VAL A 351 3.86 -9.23 -30.56
N VAL A 352 4.19 -8.63 -31.71
CA VAL A 352 3.34 -8.72 -32.92
C VAL A 352 3.30 -10.14 -33.46
N LEU A 353 4.43 -10.86 -33.50
CA LEU A 353 4.51 -12.25 -33.96
C LEU A 353 3.68 -13.21 -33.09
N MET A 354 3.86 -13.18 -31.77
CA MET A 354 3.13 -14.04 -30.81
C MET A 354 1.63 -13.68 -30.71
N SER A 355 1.22 -12.51 -31.21
CA SER A 355 -0.19 -12.16 -31.39
C SER A 355 -0.84 -12.85 -32.60
N MET A 356 -0.06 -13.37 -33.56
CA MET A 356 -0.59 -14.02 -34.77
C MET A 356 -1.10 -15.44 -34.50
N PRO A 357 -2.17 -15.91 -35.18
CA PRO A 357 -2.62 -17.30 -35.08
C PRO A 357 -1.51 -18.29 -35.50
N GLY A 358 -1.43 -19.43 -34.80
CA GLY A 358 -0.35 -20.40 -34.98
C GLY A 358 0.93 -20.10 -34.18
N TYR A 359 0.93 -18.99 -33.41
CA TYR A 359 1.97 -18.64 -32.44
C TYR A 359 1.32 -18.47 -31.06
N GLY A 360 1.97 -19.06 -30.05
CA GLY A 360 1.46 -19.10 -28.68
C GLY A 360 2.51 -19.60 -27.70
N TYR A 361 2.53 -18.97 -26.54
CA TYR A 361 3.20 -19.43 -25.32
C TYR A 361 2.07 -19.48 -24.28
N THR A 362 1.88 -20.63 -23.63
CA THR A 362 0.65 -20.98 -22.89
C THR A 362 1.01 -21.66 -21.57
N TYR A 363 0.18 -21.47 -20.55
CA TYR A 363 0.41 -22.04 -19.23
C TYR A 363 -0.16 -23.46 -19.14
N GLU A 364 0.69 -24.45 -19.40
CA GLU A 364 0.33 -25.87 -19.53
C GLU A 364 1.00 -26.72 -18.42
N GLY A 365 0.96 -28.05 -18.50
CA GLY A 365 1.63 -28.94 -17.53
C GLY A 365 1.09 -28.82 -16.10
N LYS A 366 -0.17 -29.21 -15.87
CA LYS A 366 -0.91 -29.00 -14.59
C LYS A 366 -0.83 -27.57 -14.05
N TYR A 367 -0.62 -26.60 -14.94
CA TYR A 367 -0.48 -25.17 -14.63
C TYR A 367 0.71 -24.89 -13.70
N TYR A 368 1.86 -25.52 -13.96
CA TYR A 368 3.10 -25.27 -13.22
C TYR A 368 4.11 -24.42 -13.98
N THR A 369 4.16 -24.47 -15.32
CA THR A 369 5.15 -23.76 -16.15
C THR A 369 4.54 -23.18 -17.42
N TRP A 370 5.27 -22.29 -18.08
CA TRP A 370 4.94 -21.79 -19.41
C TRP A 370 5.65 -22.62 -20.48
N VAL A 371 4.92 -23.01 -21.54
CA VAL A 371 5.45 -23.77 -22.68
C VAL A 371 4.99 -23.17 -24.00
N TYR A 372 5.67 -23.51 -25.09
CA TYR A 372 5.16 -23.23 -26.43
C TYR A 372 3.97 -24.12 -26.76
N SER A 373 2.95 -23.53 -27.39
CA SER A 373 1.83 -24.34 -27.90
C SER A 373 2.30 -25.32 -28.99
N ALA A 374 1.54 -26.39 -29.20
CA ALA A 374 1.87 -27.42 -30.20
C ALA A 374 1.82 -26.93 -31.67
N ASP A 375 1.43 -25.67 -31.91
CA ASP A 375 1.37 -25.06 -33.24
C ASP A 375 2.75 -25.05 -33.94
N SER A 376 2.74 -25.02 -35.28
CA SER A 376 3.98 -25.00 -36.07
C SER A 376 4.77 -23.70 -35.92
N GLY A 377 4.09 -22.55 -35.79
CA GLY A 377 4.74 -21.26 -35.55
C GLY A 377 5.43 -21.23 -34.19
N SER A 378 4.73 -21.63 -33.12
CA SER A 378 5.27 -21.78 -31.76
C SER A 378 6.52 -22.67 -31.71
N ARG A 379 6.48 -23.86 -32.32
CA ARG A 379 7.65 -24.76 -32.42
C ARG A 379 8.82 -24.15 -33.21
N THR A 380 8.53 -23.32 -34.20
CA THR A 380 9.56 -22.57 -34.94
C THR A 380 10.21 -21.51 -34.05
N VAL A 381 9.43 -20.77 -33.26
CA VAL A 381 9.96 -19.78 -32.30
C VAL A 381 10.78 -20.47 -31.20
N ALA A 382 10.32 -21.58 -30.63
CA ALA A 382 11.08 -22.37 -29.67
C ALA A 382 12.44 -22.83 -30.21
N SER A 383 12.48 -23.24 -31.49
CA SER A 383 13.72 -23.62 -32.17
C SER A 383 14.66 -22.41 -32.35
N ILE A 384 14.11 -21.24 -32.71
CA ILE A 384 14.88 -20.00 -32.87
C ILE A 384 15.44 -19.52 -31.52
N GLU A 385 14.65 -19.61 -30.45
CA GLU A 385 15.05 -19.25 -29.09
C GLU A 385 16.29 -20.00 -28.63
N GLN A 386 16.32 -21.32 -28.79
CA GLN A 386 17.47 -22.13 -28.38
C GLN A 386 18.79 -21.64 -29.00
N TYR A 387 18.78 -21.24 -30.28
CA TYR A 387 19.95 -20.66 -30.94
C TYR A 387 20.22 -19.20 -30.53
N TYR A 388 19.16 -18.39 -30.36
CA TYR A 388 19.27 -16.99 -29.96
C TYR A 388 19.86 -16.84 -28.56
N ASP A 389 19.36 -17.61 -27.59
CA ASP A 389 19.84 -17.64 -26.21
C ASP A 389 21.30 -18.14 -26.18
N SER A 390 21.57 -19.31 -26.76
CA SER A 390 22.92 -19.87 -26.83
C SER A 390 23.94 -18.90 -27.45
N GLY A 391 23.57 -18.25 -28.56
CA GLY A 391 24.40 -17.26 -29.23
C GLY A 391 24.60 -15.99 -28.39
N SER A 392 23.55 -15.51 -27.73
CA SER A 392 23.59 -14.34 -26.86
C SER A 392 24.44 -14.57 -25.62
N PHE A 393 24.28 -15.71 -24.93
CA PHE A 393 25.10 -16.05 -23.76
C PHE A 393 26.57 -16.30 -24.15
N ALA A 394 26.84 -16.93 -25.30
CA ALA A 394 28.20 -17.06 -25.83
C ALA A 394 28.85 -15.70 -26.12
N ALA A 395 28.10 -14.77 -26.72
CA ALA A 395 28.57 -13.40 -26.96
C ALA A 395 28.84 -12.65 -25.64
N VAL A 396 27.92 -12.74 -24.66
CA VAL A 396 28.11 -12.16 -23.31
C VAL A 396 29.38 -12.71 -22.65
N PHE A 397 29.59 -14.03 -22.70
CA PHE A 397 30.77 -14.69 -22.13
C PHE A 397 32.07 -14.16 -22.73
N VAL A 398 32.17 -14.14 -24.06
CA VAL A 398 33.36 -13.61 -24.77
C VAL A 398 33.61 -12.15 -24.40
N VAL A 399 32.56 -11.33 -24.37
CA VAL A 399 32.67 -9.92 -23.97
C VAL A 399 33.15 -9.78 -22.52
N TYR A 400 32.63 -10.57 -21.58
CA TYR A 400 33.07 -10.53 -20.18
C TYR A 400 34.50 -11.08 -19.97
N LEU A 401 34.97 -12.05 -20.76
CA LEU A 401 36.38 -12.46 -20.75
C LEU A 401 37.29 -11.30 -21.17
N VAL A 402 36.91 -10.54 -22.21
CA VAL A 402 37.67 -9.36 -22.65
C VAL A 402 37.64 -8.26 -21.58
N VAL A 403 36.47 -7.97 -20.98
CA VAL A 403 36.36 -7.01 -19.85
C VAL A 403 37.24 -7.43 -18.67
N LEU A 404 37.26 -8.72 -18.32
CA LEU A 404 38.11 -9.25 -17.25
C LEU A 404 39.61 -9.07 -17.58
N ALA A 405 40.03 -9.33 -18.81
CA ALA A 405 41.41 -9.09 -19.24
C ALA A 405 41.80 -7.60 -19.13
N TYR A 406 40.90 -6.67 -19.50
CA TYR A 406 41.11 -5.24 -19.30
C TYR A 406 41.16 -4.84 -17.82
N LEU A 407 40.29 -5.39 -16.97
CA LEU A 407 40.31 -5.16 -15.51
C LEU A 407 41.62 -5.64 -14.87
N LEU A 408 42.12 -6.83 -15.26
CA LEU A 408 43.40 -7.36 -14.78
C LEU A 408 44.57 -6.50 -15.26
N LYS A 409 44.61 -6.12 -16.55
CA LYS A 409 45.64 -5.21 -17.09
C LYS A 409 45.62 -3.85 -16.39
N TYR A 410 44.44 -3.30 -16.13
CA TYR A 410 44.28 -2.03 -15.41
C TYR A 410 44.84 -2.14 -13.98
N LYS A 411 44.45 -3.19 -13.23
CA LYS A 411 44.95 -3.47 -11.87
C LYS A 411 46.46 -3.60 -11.81
N LEU A 412 47.09 -4.24 -12.80
CA LEU A 412 48.56 -4.37 -12.90
C LEU A 412 49.25 -3.05 -13.26
N SER A 413 48.57 -2.15 -13.97
CA SER A 413 49.13 -0.87 -14.42
C SER A 413 48.99 0.25 -13.38
N SER A 414 47.97 0.20 -12.53
CA SER A 414 47.71 1.22 -11.50
C SER A 414 48.39 0.90 -10.16
N ARG A 415 49.45 1.62 -9.79
CA ARG A 415 50.06 1.53 -8.44
C ARG A 415 49.18 2.06 -7.30
N THR A 416 48.13 2.80 -7.61
CA THR A 416 47.17 3.36 -6.64
C THR A 416 45.75 2.90 -6.96
N GLU A 417 45.03 2.39 -5.96
CA GLU A 417 43.65 1.92 -6.13
C GLU A 417 42.69 3.10 -6.38
N SER A 418 42.25 3.29 -7.61
CA SER A 418 41.18 4.25 -7.90
C SER A 418 39.84 3.76 -7.37
N SER A 419 39.04 4.67 -6.78
CA SER A 419 37.68 4.37 -6.30
C SER A 419 36.77 3.88 -7.42
N SER A 420 36.93 4.44 -8.62
CA SER A 420 36.24 4.01 -9.85
C SER A 420 36.44 2.52 -10.15
N PHE A 421 37.67 1.99 -10.03
CA PHE A 421 37.95 0.56 -10.26
C PHE A 421 37.16 -0.34 -9.31
N LYS A 422 37.02 0.04 -8.03
CA LYS A 422 36.23 -0.74 -7.05
C LYS A 422 34.74 -0.75 -7.38
N THR A 423 34.20 0.33 -7.93
CA THR A 423 32.80 0.39 -8.38
C THR A 423 32.57 -0.46 -9.63
N GLU A 424 33.44 -0.34 -10.64
CA GLU A 424 33.34 -1.12 -11.86
C GLU A 424 33.52 -2.63 -11.61
N LEU A 425 34.48 -3.01 -10.76
CA LEU A 425 34.68 -4.41 -10.36
C LEU A 425 33.44 -4.99 -9.66
N LYS A 426 32.75 -4.21 -8.82
CA LYS A 426 31.50 -4.65 -8.17
C LYS A 426 30.37 -4.82 -9.18
N MET A 427 30.21 -3.90 -10.12
CA MET A 427 29.18 -4.01 -11.16
C MET A 427 29.46 -5.20 -12.09
N PHE A 428 30.72 -5.41 -12.46
CA PHE A 428 31.15 -6.61 -13.19
C PHE A 428 30.87 -7.89 -12.40
N LEU A 429 31.15 -7.93 -11.09
CA LEU A 429 30.88 -9.07 -10.24
C LEU A 429 29.38 -9.39 -10.13
N VAL A 430 28.51 -8.38 -9.97
CA VAL A 430 27.04 -8.56 -10.05
C VAL A 430 26.69 -9.24 -11.37
N SER A 431 27.10 -8.64 -12.49
CA SER A 431 26.74 -9.11 -13.83
C SER A 431 27.29 -10.50 -14.15
N ALA A 432 28.49 -10.84 -13.64
CA ALA A 432 29.10 -12.15 -13.84
C ALA A 432 28.40 -13.25 -13.00
N ILE A 433 27.99 -12.94 -11.76
CA ILE A 433 27.20 -13.88 -10.93
C ILE A 433 25.82 -14.10 -11.56
N THR A 434 25.14 -13.03 -12.00
CA THR A 434 23.84 -13.18 -12.66
C THR A 434 23.96 -13.97 -13.96
N PHE A 435 24.97 -13.68 -14.78
CA PHE A 435 25.25 -14.42 -16.01
C PHE A 435 25.57 -15.90 -15.77
N ALA A 436 26.33 -16.23 -14.72
CA ALA A 436 26.64 -17.62 -14.40
C ALA A 436 25.37 -18.40 -14.00
N TYR A 437 24.47 -17.78 -13.24
CA TYR A 437 23.19 -18.38 -12.85
C TYR A 437 22.20 -18.48 -14.02
N GLN A 438 22.11 -17.45 -14.88
CA GLN A 438 21.37 -17.49 -16.15
C GLN A 438 21.85 -18.65 -17.03
N THR A 439 23.16 -18.73 -17.26
CA THR A 439 23.78 -19.79 -18.06
C THR A 439 23.50 -21.15 -17.44
N PHE A 440 23.56 -21.27 -16.11
CA PHE A 440 23.20 -22.51 -15.43
C PHE A 440 21.73 -22.90 -15.65
N ILE A 441 20.77 -21.98 -15.45
CA ILE A 441 19.34 -22.24 -15.74
C ILE A 441 19.17 -22.69 -17.19
N VAL A 442 19.67 -21.92 -18.14
CA VAL A 442 19.48 -22.19 -19.58
C VAL A 442 20.14 -23.51 -19.99
N VAL A 443 21.33 -23.81 -19.47
CA VAL A 443 21.99 -25.12 -19.64
C VAL A 443 21.15 -26.26 -19.06
N TRP A 444 20.56 -26.05 -17.88
CA TRP A 444 19.71 -27.00 -17.18
C TRP A 444 18.39 -27.24 -17.94
N SER A 445 17.76 -26.19 -18.47
CA SER A 445 16.47 -26.24 -19.18
C SER A 445 16.51 -26.94 -20.54
N PHE A 446 17.56 -26.71 -21.34
CA PHE A 446 17.59 -27.18 -22.75
C PHE A 446 18.41 -28.45 -22.99
N TRP A 447 19.38 -28.80 -22.12
CA TRP A 447 20.33 -29.90 -22.40
C TRP A 447 20.38 -31.01 -21.35
N ILE A 448 19.77 -30.85 -20.17
CA ILE A 448 19.65 -31.94 -19.20
C ILE A 448 18.38 -32.74 -19.51
N PRO A 449 18.46 -34.08 -19.68
CA PRO A 449 17.28 -34.89 -19.94
C PRO A 449 16.25 -34.82 -18.81
N MET A 450 15.00 -34.57 -19.18
CA MET A 450 13.86 -34.51 -18.25
C MET A 450 13.65 -35.83 -17.49
N ASP A 451 14.10 -36.96 -18.05
CA ASP A 451 13.89 -38.32 -17.55
C ASP A 451 14.47 -38.61 -16.15
N VAL A 452 15.29 -37.70 -15.60
CA VAL A 452 15.98 -37.87 -14.31
C VAL A 452 15.13 -37.41 -13.12
N ILE A 453 14.14 -36.53 -13.33
CA ILE A 453 13.33 -35.90 -12.28
C ILE A 453 11.85 -35.99 -12.66
N ASP A 454 10.96 -36.09 -11.67
CA ASP A 454 9.51 -36.04 -11.91
C ASP A 454 9.13 -34.75 -12.68
N PRO A 455 8.35 -34.84 -13.77
CA PRO A 455 8.14 -33.69 -14.66
C PRO A 455 7.36 -32.55 -14.00
N ASP A 456 6.40 -32.84 -13.11
CA ASP A 456 5.69 -31.78 -12.38
C ASP A 456 6.68 -31.05 -11.44
N LEU A 457 7.52 -31.79 -10.72
CA LEU A 457 8.54 -31.22 -9.84
C LEU A 457 9.58 -30.41 -10.62
N TRP A 458 9.95 -30.85 -11.82
CA TRP A 458 10.86 -30.11 -12.69
C TRP A 458 10.28 -28.77 -13.10
N ASP A 459 9.03 -28.74 -13.59
CA ASP A 459 8.33 -27.52 -14.00
C ASP A 459 8.20 -26.51 -12.85
N ILE A 460 8.04 -27.03 -11.62
CA ILE A 460 8.05 -26.23 -10.38
C ILE A 460 9.44 -25.65 -10.09
N ILE A 461 10.50 -26.47 -10.16
CA ILE A 461 11.88 -26.02 -9.91
C ILE A 461 12.29 -24.97 -10.93
N LEU A 462 12.00 -25.20 -12.21
CA LEU A 462 12.32 -24.29 -13.31
C LEU A 462 11.61 -22.94 -13.15
N SER A 463 10.31 -22.95 -12.85
CA SER A 463 9.55 -21.71 -12.63
C SER A 463 10.05 -20.93 -11.42
N ILE A 464 10.42 -21.60 -10.32
CA ILE A 464 11.03 -20.95 -9.15
C ILE A 464 12.39 -20.36 -9.50
N ALA A 465 13.23 -21.08 -10.25
CA ALA A 465 14.55 -20.61 -10.68
C ALA A 465 14.43 -19.34 -11.56
N TRP A 466 13.50 -19.33 -12.51
CA TRP A 466 13.21 -18.18 -13.38
C TRP A 466 12.67 -16.97 -12.60
N ILE A 467 11.78 -17.19 -11.61
CA ILE A 467 11.33 -16.13 -10.69
C ILE A 467 12.51 -15.55 -9.89
N ILE A 468 13.39 -16.41 -9.36
CA ILE A 468 14.60 -15.99 -8.63
C ILE A 468 15.52 -15.18 -9.55
N GLU A 469 15.73 -15.62 -10.79
CA GLU A 469 16.56 -14.94 -11.77
C GLU A 469 16.14 -13.48 -12.00
N CYS A 470 14.83 -13.26 -12.20
CA CYS A 470 14.24 -11.93 -12.37
C CYS A 470 14.45 -11.01 -11.15
N GLY A 471 14.62 -11.58 -9.96
CA GLY A 471 14.89 -10.85 -8.71
C GLY A 471 16.35 -10.82 -8.27
N MET A 472 17.21 -11.70 -8.80
CA MET A 472 18.59 -11.84 -8.37
C MET A 472 19.42 -10.61 -8.74
N PHE A 473 19.26 -10.05 -9.95
CA PHE A 473 19.98 -8.85 -10.37
C PHE A 473 19.77 -7.63 -9.43
N PRO A 474 18.53 -7.19 -9.13
CA PRO A 474 18.34 -6.06 -8.21
C PRO A 474 18.79 -6.39 -6.78
N VAL A 475 18.58 -7.62 -6.30
CA VAL A 475 19.02 -8.05 -4.96
C VAL A 475 20.55 -8.01 -4.84
N LEU A 476 21.30 -8.59 -5.78
CA LEU A 476 22.77 -8.54 -5.79
C LEU A 476 23.29 -7.12 -5.95
N THR A 477 22.67 -6.31 -6.80
CA THR A 477 23.02 -4.89 -6.96
C THR A 477 22.86 -4.15 -5.63
N LEU A 478 21.79 -4.39 -4.87
CA LEU A 478 21.55 -3.79 -3.56
C LEU A 478 22.47 -4.33 -2.46
N ILE A 479 22.85 -5.61 -2.52
CA ILE A 479 23.83 -6.18 -1.58
C ILE A 479 25.22 -5.54 -1.78
N LEU A 480 25.68 -5.41 -3.03
CA LEU A 480 27.04 -4.98 -3.34
C LEU A 480 27.23 -3.45 -3.45
N ASN A 481 26.17 -2.71 -3.80
CA ASN A 481 26.19 -1.25 -3.91
C ASN A 481 25.55 -0.57 -2.67
N LYS A 482 26.39 -0.26 -1.68
CA LYS A 482 25.99 0.46 -0.45
C LYS A 482 25.25 1.77 -0.74
N ASN A 483 25.65 2.53 -1.76
CA ASN A 483 25.05 3.82 -2.08
C ASN A 483 23.65 3.65 -2.67
N LEU A 484 23.45 2.64 -3.51
CA LEU A 484 22.15 2.33 -4.10
C LEU A 484 21.19 1.75 -3.07
N ARG A 485 21.67 0.84 -2.19
CA ARG A 485 20.95 0.41 -0.98
C ARG A 485 20.65 1.59 -0.06
N GLY A 486 21.54 2.59 -0.06
CA GLY A 486 21.48 3.91 0.57
C GLY A 486 20.42 4.87 0.00
N ARG A 487 19.81 4.52 -1.13
CA ARG A 487 18.63 5.23 -1.69
C ARG A 487 17.38 4.35 -1.79
N VAL A 488 17.51 3.05 -2.06
CA VAL A 488 16.38 2.13 -2.29
C VAL A 488 15.52 1.94 -1.07
N LEU A 489 16.13 1.65 0.08
CA LEU A 489 15.30 1.54 1.28
C LEU A 489 14.65 2.91 1.48
N GLY A 490 15.26 4.06 1.17
CA GLY A 490 14.73 5.43 1.15
C GLY A 490 13.47 5.61 0.31
N VAL A 491 13.28 4.78 -0.71
CA VAL A 491 12.03 4.71 -1.47
C VAL A 491 11.03 3.73 -0.86
N ILE A 492 11.44 2.57 -0.33
CA ILE A 492 10.57 1.72 0.53
C ILE A 492 10.09 2.51 1.74
N MET A 493 10.98 3.38 2.22
CA MET A 493 10.95 4.08 3.48
C MET A 493 9.70 4.90 3.47
N ILE A 494 9.62 5.78 2.51
CA ILE A 494 8.46 6.59 2.40
C ILE A 494 7.35 5.87 1.57
N SER A 495 7.61 4.86 0.72
CA SER A 495 6.53 4.00 0.16
C SER A 495 5.83 3.04 1.14
N GLY A 496 6.34 2.83 2.35
CA GLY A 496 5.64 2.18 3.46
C GLY A 496 4.57 3.09 4.06
N TRP A 497 4.50 4.30 3.54
CA TRP A 497 3.68 5.41 3.97
C TRP A 497 2.69 5.82 2.87
N VAL A 498 2.24 4.82 2.10
CA VAL A 498 1.73 4.92 0.72
C VAL A 498 0.54 3.93 0.47
N LEU A 499 -0.51 4.03 1.30
CA LEU A 499 -1.46 2.98 1.75
C LEU A 499 -2.51 3.47 2.82
N TYR A 500 -2.10 3.58 4.10
CA TYR A 500 -2.81 3.79 5.38
C TYR A 500 -3.59 5.12 5.57
N VAL A 501 -3.10 6.32 5.18
CA VAL A 501 -3.98 7.53 5.14
C VAL A 501 -5.13 7.33 4.16
N GLY A 502 -4.92 6.50 3.14
CA GLY A 502 -5.97 6.03 2.25
C GLY A 502 -7.09 5.26 2.92
N VAL A 503 -6.73 4.26 3.73
CA VAL A 503 -7.68 3.49 4.57
C VAL A 503 -8.51 4.45 5.42
N THR A 504 -7.82 5.45 5.97
CA THR A 504 -8.28 6.27 7.09
C THR A 504 -9.27 7.35 6.69
N LEU A 505 -8.86 8.23 5.79
CA LEU A 505 -9.62 9.44 5.47
C LEU A 505 -10.92 9.11 4.71
N THR A 506 -10.99 7.90 4.17
CA THR A 506 -12.18 7.31 3.58
C THR A 506 -13.20 6.84 4.60
N LEU A 507 -12.76 6.24 5.70
CA LEU A 507 -13.65 5.90 6.81
C LEU A 507 -14.26 7.18 7.43
N ALA A 508 -13.62 8.35 7.23
CA ALA A 508 -14.23 9.67 7.47
C ALA A 508 -15.39 9.96 6.51
N ILE A 509 -15.11 9.92 5.20
CA ILE A 509 -16.10 10.25 4.18
C ILE A 509 -17.28 9.29 4.19
N ASP A 510 -17.08 8.00 4.48
CA ASP A 510 -18.15 7.03 4.72
C ASP A 510 -19.14 7.52 5.79
N ARG A 511 -18.61 7.98 6.94
CA ARG A 511 -19.42 8.48 8.06
C ARG A 511 -20.10 9.80 7.73
N LEU A 512 -19.41 10.71 7.04
CA LEU A 512 -19.94 12.00 6.62
C LEU A 512 -21.06 11.85 5.57
N LEU A 513 -20.92 10.93 4.60
CA LEU A 513 -21.96 10.63 3.62
C LEU A 513 -23.19 9.95 4.25
N ILE A 514 -22.98 9.08 5.23
CA ILE A 514 -24.05 8.50 6.06
C ILE A 514 -24.75 9.57 6.93
N PHE A 515 -24.11 10.70 7.19
CA PHE A 515 -24.67 11.83 7.94
C PHE A 515 -25.43 12.84 7.05
N ILE A 516 -24.97 13.06 5.81
CA ILE A 516 -25.59 14.01 4.88
C ILE A 516 -26.77 13.38 4.10
N TYR A 517 -26.72 12.09 3.79
CA TYR A 517 -27.80 11.38 3.08
C TYR A 517 -28.64 10.51 4.04
N PRO A 518 -29.99 10.53 3.93
CA PRO A 518 -30.83 9.56 4.61
C PRO A 518 -30.46 8.12 4.23
N ARG A 519 -30.57 7.21 5.20
CA ARG A 519 -29.98 5.86 5.19
C ARG A 519 -30.45 4.92 4.06
N SER A 520 -31.44 5.31 3.27
CA SER A 520 -31.99 4.55 2.13
C SER A 520 -31.29 4.79 0.79
N HIS A 521 -30.53 5.88 0.62
CA HIS A 521 -29.82 6.20 -0.64
C HIS A 521 -28.28 6.04 -0.58
N TYR A 522 -27.76 5.44 0.49
CA TYR A 522 -26.33 5.16 0.63
C TYR A 522 -25.82 4.23 -0.49
N ASN A 523 -25.06 4.80 -1.43
CA ASN A 523 -24.37 4.04 -2.45
C ASN A 523 -22.91 3.79 -1.99
N PRO A 524 -22.53 2.54 -1.63
CA PRO A 524 -21.19 2.25 -1.13
C PRO A 524 -20.08 2.52 -2.17
N ILE A 525 -20.42 2.66 -3.45
CA ILE A 525 -19.47 3.02 -4.51
C ILE A 525 -18.81 4.38 -4.25
N ILE A 526 -19.52 5.36 -3.66
CA ILE A 526 -18.93 6.67 -3.35
C ILE A 526 -17.88 6.53 -2.25
N THR A 527 -18.17 5.75 -1.20
CA THR A 527 -17.19 5.37 -0.16
C THR A 527 -15.98 4.64 -0.77
N TYR A 528 -16.20 3.65 -1.66
CA TYR A 528 -15.08 2.93 -2.29
C TYR A 528 -14.27 3.80 -3.28
N THR A 529 -14.90 4.81 -3.90
CA THR A 529 -14.20 5.75 -4.78
C THR A 529 -13.35 6.72 -3.95
N ALA A 530 -13.88 7.21 -2.83
CA ALA A 530 -13.12 7.96 -1.83
C ALA A 530 -11.96 7.12 -1.26
N LEU A 531 -12.17 5.80 -1.10
CA LEU A 531 -11.12 4.82 -0.75
C LEU A 531 -10.00 4.91 -1.77
N SER A 532 -10.29 4.58 -3.02
CA SER A 532 -9.30 4.60 -4.09
C SER A 532 -8.55 5.94 -4.17
N SER A 533 -9.24 7.09 -4.06
CA SER A 533 -8.59 8.40 -4.13
C SER A 533 -7.66 8.70 -2.96
N TYR A 534 -8.04 8.39 -1.71
CA TYR A 534 -7.13 8.66 -0.58
C TYR A 534 -5.98 7.65 -0.51
N TRP A 535 -6.18 6.41 -0.97
CA TRP A 535 -5.07 5.47 -1.15
C TRP A 535 -4.06 6.01 -2.15
N VAL A 536 -4.51 6.62 -3.26
CA VAL A 536 -3.63 7.34 -4.18
C VAL A 536 -2.97 8.56 -3.52
N ILE A 537 -3.60 9.24 -2.53
CA ILE A 537 -3.01 10.39 -1.83
C ILE A 537 -1.95 9.99 -0.79
N TRP A 538 -2.13 8.94 0.04
CA TRP A 538 -0.98 8.41 0.80
C TRP A 538 0.07 7.93 -0.20
N LEU A 539 -0.34 7.16 -1.23
CA LEU A 539 0.56 6.65 -2.29
C LEU A 539 1.33 7.76 -3.04
N SER A 540 0.88 9.01 -2.98
CA SER A 540 1.56 10.17 -3.56
C SER A 540 2.41 10.93 -2.54
N LEU A 541 1.89 11.24 -1.35
CA LEU A 541 2.58 12.01 -0.31
C LEU A 541 3.92 11.43 0.10
N ALA A 542 4.08 10.14 -0.12
CA ALA A 542 5.14 9.40 0.50
C ALA A 542 5.94 8.54 -0.51
N VAL A 543 5.44 8.40 -1.74
CA VAL A 543 6.35 8.40 -2.90
C VAL A 543 6.99 9.79 -3.05
N LEU A 544 6.40 10.87 -2.51
CA LEU A 544 7.02 12.21 -2.48
C LEU A 544 8.13 12.32 -1.42
N MET A 545 7.91 11.99 -0.14
CA MET A 545 9.03 12.07 0.83
C MET A 545 10.12 11.00 0.58
N SER A 546 9.85 10.00 -0.28
CA SER A 546 10.83 9.05 -0.87
C SER A 546 11.90 9.74 -1.71
N LEU A 547 11.60 10.95 -2.18
CA LEU A 547 12.44 11.68 -3.09
C LEU A 547 13.47 12.49 -2.30
N PRO A 548 14.71 12.58 -2.79
CA PRO A 548 15.74 13.40 -2.16
C PRO A 548 15.28 14.86 -2.07
N GLY A 549 15.53 15.48 -0.91
CA GLY A 549 15.13 16.84 -0.61
C GLY A 549 13.74 17.00 0.02
N TYR A 550 13.10 15.91 0.42
CA TYR A 550 11.83 15.87 1.18
C TYR A 550 11.94 15.05 2.48
N GLU A 551 13.16 14.89 3.01
CA GLU A 551 13.51 13.85 3.97
C GLU A 551 13.16 14.20 5.43
N TYR A 552 12.60 13.22 6.17
CA TYR A 552 12.39 13.24 7.62
C TYR A 552 13.24 12.13 8.26
N THR A 553 14.13 12.49 9.19
CA THR A 553 15.29 11.68 9.61
C THR A 553 15.54 11.78 11.11
N TYR A 554 16.13 10.74 11.71
CA TYR A 554 16.50 10.74 13.12
C TYR A 554 17.83 11.46 13.35
N GLU A 555 17.83 12.58 14.06
CA GLU A 555 19.09 13.24 14.42
C GLU A 555 19.60 12.73 15.78
N GLY A 556 20.61 11.86 15.74
CA GLY A 556 21.20 11.23 16.93
C GLY A 556 21.87 12.18 17.93
N LYS A 557 22.02 13.47 17.59
CA LYS A 557 22.45 14.53 18.53
C LYS A 557 21.32 14.96 19.46
N TYR A 558 20.14 15.19 18.89
CA TYR A 558 18.92 15.64 19.56
C TYR A 558 18.02 14.49 20.03
N TYR A 559 18.33 13.26 19.59
CA TYR A 559 17.60 12.03 19.89
C TYR A 559 16.14 12.02 19.40
N THR A 560 15.78 12.89 18.46
CA THR A 560 14.42 13.02 17.90
C THR A 560 14.40 12.88 16.38
N TRP A 561 13.20 12.85 15.82
CA TRP A 561 12.94 12.88 14.39
C TRP A 561 12.67 14.31 13.92
N ILE A 562 13.44 14.79 12.95
CA ILE A 562 13.31 16.15 12.38
C ILE A 562 13.19 16.12 10.86
N TYR A 563 12.59 17.18 10.31
CA TYR A 563 12.73 17.49 8.89
C TYR A 563 14.14 18.00 8.61
N SER A 564 14.72 17.51 7.52
CA SER A 564 15.97 18.06 6.98
C SER A 564 15.80 19.55 6.57
N GLU A 565 16.89 20.31 6.56
CA GLU A 565 16.91 21.72 6.15
C GLU A 565 16.59 21.94 4.66
N ASP A 566 16.49 20.86 3.88
CA ASP A 566 16.20 20.91 2.44
C ASP A 566 14.85 21.58 2.13
N SER A 567 14.83 22.43 1.10
CA SER A 567 13.65 23.22 0.74
C SER A 567 12.36 22.42 0.50
N GLY A 568 12.43 21.17 0.02
CA GLY A 568 11.25 20.32 -0.14
C GLY A 568 10.75 19.76 1.19
N SER A 569 11.66 19.39 2.10
CA SER A 569 11.38 18.98 3.48
C SER A 569 10.75 20.12 4.27
N GLN A 570 11.24 21.35 4.09
CA GLN A 570 10.66 22.56 4.69
C GLN A 570 9.28 22.90 4.08
N VAL A 571 9.07 22.66 2.78
CA VAL A 571 7.74 22.74 2.15
C VAL A 571 6.81 21.67 2.71
N VAL A 572 7.28 20.45 2.93
CA VAL A 572 6.50 19.37 3.56
C VAL A 572 6.17 19.69 5.02
N ALA A 573 7.13 20.17 5.81
CA ALA A 573 6.91 20.61 7.19
C ALA A 573 5.90 21.77 7.25
N SER A 574 5.96 22.69 6.29
CA SER A 574 4.96 23.76 6.14
C SER A 574 3.57 23.19 5.79
N ILE A 575 3.51 22.21 4.87
CA ILE A 575 2.25 21.54 4.51
C ILE A 575 1.69 20.75 5.70
N GLU A 576 2.53 20.05 6.47
CA GLU A 576 2.14 19.38 7.72
C GLU A 576 1.62 20.41 8.73
N GLN A 577 2.35 21.50 8.98
CA GLN A 577 1.92 22.54 9.91
C GLN A 577 0.57 23.17 9.51
N TYR A 578 0.35 23.48 8.23
CA TYR A 578 -0.95 23.98 7.75
C TYR A 578 -2.05 22.93 7.79
N TYR A 579 -1.73 21.66 7.47
CA TYR A 579 -2.67 20.55 7.54
C TYR A 579 -3.08 20.25 8.98
N ASP A 580 -2.12 20.23 9.90
CA ASP A 580 -2.32 20.01 11.33
C ASP A 580 -3.14 21.16 11.90
N ILE A 581 -2.72 22.42 11.74
CA ILE A 581 -3.50 23.58 12.22
C ILE A 581 -4.92 23.58 11.64
N GLY A 582 -5.07 23.35 10.33
CA GLY A 582 -6.38 23.27 9.67
C GLY A 582 -7.25 22.13 10.20
N SER A 583 -6.63 20.95 10.43
CA SER A 583 -7.29 19.78 10.99
C SER A 583 -7.66 20.02 12.46
N PHE A 584 -6.74 20.43 13.33
CA PHE A 584 -6.98 20.73 14.73
C PHE A 584 -8.02 21.84 14.91
N ALA A 585 -8.04 22.88 14.06
CA ALA A 585 -9.09 23.89 14.06
C ALA A 585 -10.46 23.31 13.68
N ALA A 586 -10.54 22.48 12.63
CA ALA A 586 -11.77 21.79 12.25
C ALA A 586 -12.26 20.83 13.35
N VAL A 587 -11.36 20.04 13.93
CA VAL A 587 -11.63 19.16 15.08
C VAL A 587 -12.12 19.96 16.30
N PHE A 588 -11.48 21.10 16.60
CA PHE A 588 -11.87 21.97 17.71
C PHE A 588 -13.27 22.55 17.52
N VAL A 589 -13.59 23.09 16.33
CA VAL A 589 -14.93 23.61 16.03
C VAL A 589 -15.97 22.50 16.15
N VAL A 590 -15.67 21.30 15.65
CA VAL A 590 -16.54 20.12 15.79
C VAL A 590 -16.73 19.72 17.26
N TYR A 591 -15.66 19.65 18.07
CA TYR A 591 -15.77 19.31 19.49
C TYR A 591 -16.41 20.43 20.34
N LEU A 592 -16.22 21.70 19.99
CA LEU A 592 -16.89 22.82 20.64
C LEU A 592 -18.39 22.80 20.34
N ALA A 593 -18.78 22.48 19.10
CA ALA A 593 -20.16 22.24 18.74
C ALA A 593 -20.74 21.05 19.53
N VAL A 594 -20.03 19.91 19.61
CA VAL A 594 -20.41 18.77 20.47
C VAL A 594 -20.55 19.18 21.94
N PHE A 595 -19.66 20.01 22.45
CA PHE A 595 -19.62 20.42 23.86
C PHE A 595 -20.76 21.37 24.23
N VAL A 596 -20.97 22.44 23.46
CA VAL A 596 -22.11 23.37 23.64
C VAL A 596 -23.43 22.59 23.56
N TYR A 597 -23.50 21.62 22.65
CA TYR A 597 -24.65 20.75 22.48
C TYR A 597 -24.84 19.78 23.66
N LEU A 598 -23.76 19.21 24.20
CA LEU A 598 -23.76 18.40 25.43
C LEU A 598 -24.22 19.21 26.66
N LEU A 599 -23.84 20.49 26.76
CA LEU A 599 -24.32 21.40 27.81
C LEU A 599 -25.81 21.68 27.66
N LYS A 600 -26.26 22.01 26.44
CA LYS A 600 -27.70 22.17 26.13
C LYS A 600 -28.49 20.89 26.43
N PHE A 601 -27.94 19.72 26.10
CA PHE A 601 -28.51 18.43 26.44
C PHE A 601 -28.68 18.29 27.96
N LYS A 602 -27.60 18.47 28.73
CA LYS A 602 -27.58 18.33 30.18
C LYS A 602 -28.56 19.28 30.90
N LEU A 603 -28.73 20.50 30.39
CA LEU A 603 -29.72 21.46 30.90
C LEU A 603 -31.16 21.07 30.56
N SER A 604 -31.39 20.38 29.45
CA SER A 604 -32.72 19.95 28.99
C SER A 604 -33.17 18.61 29.57
N SER A 605 -32.23 17.70 29.86
CA SER A 605 -32.51 16.35 30.37
C SER A 605 -32.46 16.27 31.90
N ARG A 606 -33.60 16.30 32.58
CA ARG A 606 -33.67 16.06 34.05
C ARG A 606 -33.33 14.62 34.48
N THR A 607 -33.27 13.67 33.54
CA THR A 607 -33.00 12.24 33.80
C THR A 607 -31.70 11.78 33.16
N GLU A 608 -30.72 11.41 33.99
CA GLU A 608 -29.43 10.87 33.51
C GLU A 608 -29.61 9.47 32.89
N SER A 609 -29.47 9.35 31.57
CA SER A 609 -29.44 8.04 30.91
C SER A 609 -28.06 7.38 31.00
N ASN A 610 -28.02 6.05 31.09
CA ASN A 610 -26.77 5.29 31.03
C ASN A 610 -26.03 5.47 29.68
N SER A 611 -26.76 5.79 28.60
CA SER A 611 -26.19 6.12 27.30
C SER A 611 -25.41 7.44 27.36
N PHE A 612 -25.98 8.48 27.98
CA PHE A 612 -25.30 9.76 28.19
C PHE A 612 -24.01 9.58 29.01
N LYS A 613 -24.03 8.75 30.06
CA LYS A 613 -22.82 8.43 30.85
C LYS A 613 -21.74 7.66 30.07
N ALA A 614 -22.12 6.88 29.05
CA ALA A 614 -21.15 6.22 28.17
C ALA A 614 -20.57 7.20 27.14
N GLU A 615 -21.43 8.01 26.52
CA GLU A 615 -21.00 8.99 25.52
C GLU A 615 -20.18 10.13 26.12
N LEU A 616 -20.55 10.65 27.30
CA LEU A 616 -19.76 11.64 28.03
C LEU A 616 -18.36 11.13 28.36
N LYS A 617 -18.19 9.84 28.65
CA LYS A 617 -16.87 9.23 28.87
C LYS A 617 -16.05 9.14 27.59
N MET A 618 -16.67 8.78 26.47
CA MET A 618 -15.98 8.74 25.17
C MET A 618 -15.61 10.15 24.68
N PHE A 619 -16.49 11.12 24.91
CA PHE A 619 -16.20 12.54 24.72
C PHE A 619 -15.06 12.99 25.63
N LEU A 620 -15.02 12.57 26.91
CA LEU A 620 -13.93 12.91 27.82
C LEU A 620 -12.59 12.28 27.40
N VAL A 621 -12.56 11.01 26.96
CA VAL A 621 -11.35 10.40 26.37
C VAL A 621 -10.86 11.25 25.19
N SER A 622 -11.75 11.54 24.24
CA SER A 622 -11.37 12.27 23.02
C SER A 622 -11.02 13.73 23.29
N ALA A 623 -11.69 14.43 24.20
CA ALA A 623 -11.38 15.80 24.59
C ALA A 623 -10.05 15.91 25.34
N ILE A 624 -9.73 14.98 26.26
CA ILE A 624 -8.42 14.94 26.93
C ILE A 624 -7.33 14.61 25.90
N THR A 625 -7.58 13.63 25.03
CA THR A 625 -6.62 13.24 23.99
C THR A 625 -6.35 14.41 23.04
N PHE A 626 -7.40 15.06 22.55
CA PHE A 626 -7.34 16.25 21.71
C PHE A 626 -6.65 17.43 22.40
N ALA A 627 -6.92 17.68 23.68
CA ALA A 627 -6.28 18.76 24.42
C ALA A 627 -4.78 18.51 24.58
N TYR A 628 -4.37 17.27 24.85
CA TYR A 628 -2.96 16.88 24.94
C TYR A 628 -2.25 16.88 23.58
N GLN A 629 -2.91 16.45 22.50
CA GLN A 629 -2.42 16.60 21.12
C GLN A 629 -2.24 18.08 20.76
N THR A 630 -3.26 18.90 20.98
CA THR A 630 -3.20 20.35 20.70
C THR A 630 -2.09 20.99 21.52
N PHE A 631 -1.93 20.60 22.78
CA PHE A 631 -0.82 21.00 23.63
C PHE A 631 0.52 20.57 23.03
N ILE A 632 0.71 19.31 22.63
CA ILE A 632 1.96 18.84 21.99
C ILE A 632 2.23 19.61 20.69
N VAL A 633 1.25 19.85 19.83
CA VAL A 633 1.42 20.55 18.54
C VAL A 633 1.74 22.02 18.75
N VAL A 634 1.02 22.71 19.64
CA VAL A 634 1.34 24.09 20.03
C VAL A 634 2.71 24.16 20.70
N TRP A 635 3.04 23.21 21.56
CA TRP A 635 4.36 23.12 22.20
C TRP A 635 5.46 22.95 21.14
N SER A 636 5.33 21.98 20.24
CA SER A 636 6.32 21.63 19.21
C SER A 636 6.58 22.75 18.20
N PHE A 637 5.54 23.48 17.78
CA PHE A 637 5.65 24.45 16.68
C PHE A 637 5.60 25.93 17.11
N TRP A 638 5.17 26.26 18.34
CA TRP A 638 4.88 27.66 18.73
C TRP A 638 5.51 28.12 20.04
N ILE A 639 5.99 27.22 20.90
CA ILE A 639 6.76 27.65 22.09
C ILE A 639 8.22 27.86 21.64
N PRO A 640 8.82 29.03 21.88
CA PRO A 640 10.21 29.29 21.49
C PRO A 640 11.19 28.32 22.16
N MET A 641 12.15 27.83 21.38
CA MET A 641 13.23 26.96 21.87
C MET A 641 14.09 27.63 22.96
N ASP A 642 14.06 28.96 23.05
CA ASP A 642 14.86 29.76 24.01
C ASP A 642 14.59 29.48 25.49
N PHE A 643 13.50 28.77 25.83
CA PHE A 643 13.09 28.51 27.22
C PHE A 643 13.66 27.23 27.84
N ILE A 644 14.15 26.28 27.05
CA ILE A 644 14.66 24.97 27.51
C ILE A 644 15.92 24.62 26.70
N ASP A 645 16.86 23.89 27.29
CA ASP A 645 18.00 23.36 26.54
C ASP A 645 17.51 22.55 25.31
N PRO A 646 17.95 22.87 24.06
CA PRO A 646 17.45 22.21 22.86
C PRO A 646 17.59 20.68 22.88
N ASP A 647 18.69 20.15 23.42
CA ASP A 647 18.89 18.70 23.48
C ASP A 647 17.88 18.06 24.45
N LEU A 648 17.51 18.76 25.53
CA LEU A 648 16.48 18.30 26.48
C LEU A 648 15.05 18.46 25.94
N TRP A 649 14.81 19.50 25.14
CA TRP A 649 13.52 19.76 24.49
C TRP A 649 13.09 18.59 23.61
N ASP A 650 13.98 18.17 22.71
CA ASP A 650 13.74 17.09 21.76
C ASP A 650 13.58 15.73 22.45
N ILE A 651 14.25 15.54 23.60
CA ILE A 651 14.03 14.39 24.47
C ILE A 651 12.64 14.40 25.09
N ILE A 652 12.20 15.54 25.64
CA ILE A 652 10.87 15.70 26.23
C ILE A 652 9.79 15.51 25.18
N LEU A 653 9.96 16.05 23.98
CA LEU A 653 9.02 15.92 22.88
C LEU A 653 8.89 14.47 22.42
N SER A 654 10.01 13.75 22.25
CA SER A 654 10.01 12.32 21.92
C SER A 654 9.26 11.48 22.97
N ILE A 655 9.49 11.75 24.26
CA ILE A 655 8.76 11.08 25.36
C ILE A 655 7.28 11.45 25.33
N ALA A 656 6.94 12.72 25.11
CA ALA A 656 5.57 13.17 24.99
C ALA A 656 4.84 12.45 23.85
N TRP A 657 5.47 12.26 22.68
CA TRP A 657 4.90 11.54 21.54
C TRP A 657 4.69 10.04 21.81
N ILE A 658 5.63 9.38 22.50
CA ILE A 658 5.45 7.98 22.94
C ILE A 658 4.28 7.88 23.94
N ILE A 659 4.17 8.84 24.87
CA ILE A 659 3.05 8.92 25.82
C ILE A 659 1.74 9.19 25.08
N GLU A 660 1.72 10.07 24.09
CA GLU A 660 0.58 10.45 23.26
C GLU A 660 -0.03 9.20 22.59
N CYS A 661 0.81 8.41 21.90
CA CYS A 661 0.44 7.12 21.32
C CYS A 661 -0.04 6.08 22.36
N GLY A 662 0.44 6.17 23.60
CA GLY A 662 0.04 5.30 24.72
C GLY A 662 -1.17 5.78 25.52
N MET A 663 -1.50 7.07 25.46
CA MET A 663 -2.49 7.71 26.32
C MET A 663 -3.92 7.33 25.91
N PHE A 664 -4.19 7.22 24.60
CA PHE A 664 -5.50 6.82 24.11
C PHE A 664 -6.00 5.48 24.72
N PRO A 665 -5.25 4.36 24.67
CA PRO A 665 -5.67 3.12 25.32
C PRO A 665 -5.69 3.21 26.86
N VAL A 666 -4.77 3.96 27.49
CA VAL A 666 -4.79 4.21 28.95
C VAL A 666 -6.10 4.87 29.38
N LEU A 667 -6.46 6.02 28.79
CA LEU A 667 -7.69 6.75 29.10
C LEU A 667 -8.93 5.91 28.82
N THR A 668 -8.93 5.17 27.71
CA THR A 668 -10.02 4.25 27.36
C THR A 668 -10.19 3.17 28.45
N LEU A 669 -9.11 2.59 28.99
CA LEU A 669 -9.16 1.60 30.07
C LEU A 669 -9.52 2.19 31.44
N ILE A 670 -9.11 3.43 31.74
CA ILE A 670 -9.47 4.13 32.98
C ILE A 670 -10.99 4.38 33.01
N LEU A 671 -11.55 4.93 31.93
CA LEU A 671 -12.93 5.39 31.87
C LEU A 671 -13.93 4.26 31.52
N ASN A 672 -13.52 3.25 30.74
CA ASN A 672 -14.36 2.11 30.34
C ASN A 672 -14.12 0.86 31.21
N LYS A 673 -14.80 0.79 32.36
CA LYS A 673 -14.79 -0.37 33.28
C LYS A 673 -15.03 -1.71 32.57
N ASN A 674 -15.88 -1.75 31.55
CA ASN A 674 -16.22 -2.98 30.81
C ASN A 674 -15.08 -3.46 29.90
N LEU A 675 -14.33 -2.54 29.30
CA LEU A 675 -13.14 -2.89 28.51
C LEU A 675 -12.00 -3.35 29.44
N ARG A 676 -11.77 -2.63 30.54
CA ARG A 676 -10.77 -2.98 31.55
C ARG A 676 -10.96 -4.39 32.12
N GLY A 677 -12.19 -4.76 32.48
CA GLY A 677 -12.50 -6.11 32.95
C GLY A 677 -12.19 -7.20 31.92
N ARG A 678 -12.20 -6.89 30.61
CA ARG A 678 -11.81 -7.84 29.56
C ARG A 678 -10.32 -7.88 29.29
N VAL A 679 -9.61 -6.75 29.33
CA VAL A 679 -8.14 -6.77 29.30
C VAL A 679 -7.62 -7.57 30.51
N GLN A 680 -8.21 -7.38 31.69
CA GLN A 680 -7.93 -8.22 32.87
C GLN A 680 -8.26 -9.70 32.64
N ALA A 681 -9.37 -10.04 31.97
CA ALA A 681 -9.69 -11.45 31.63
C ALA A 681 -8.71 -12.06 30.61
N LEU A 682 -8.26 -11.30 29.61
CA LEU A 682 -7.25 -11.72 28.64
C LEU A 682 -5.89 -11.94 29.32
N VAL A 683 -5.42 -10.97 30.12
CA VAL A 683 -4.11 -11.04 30.80
C VAL A 683 -4.08 -12.12 31.88
N SER A 684 -5.17 -12.30 32.64
CA SER A 684 -5.23 -13.34 33.69
C SER A 684 -5.43 -14.77 33.16
N GLY A 685 -5.53 -14.97 31.84
CA GLY A 685 -5.79 -16.28 31.23
C GLY A 685 -7.13 -16.91 31.63
N LYS A 686 -7.99 -16.20 32.36
CA LYS A 686 -9.30 -16.67 32.80
C LYS A 686 -10.25 -16.72 31.60
N ARG A 687 -10.14 -17.82 30.84
CA ARG A 687 -11.07 -18.23 29.79
C ARG A 687 -12.48 -18.07 30.34
N ASN A 688 -13.24 -17.12 29.79
CA ASN A 688 -14.54 -16.74 30.32
C ASN A 688 -15.42 -17.98 30.51
N GLN A 689 -15.64 -18.40 31.75
CA GLN A 689 -16.63 -19.42 32.05
C GLN A 689 -17.96 -18.90 31.52
N THR A 690 -18.55 -19.64 30.60
CA THR A 690 -19.77 -19.22 29.89
C THR A 690 -20.86 -18.85 30.90
N PRO A 691 -21.68 -17.80 30.66
CA PRO A 691 -22.69 -17.34 31.63
C PRO A 691 -23.62 -18.44 32.19
N VAL A 692 -23.81 -19.51 31.42
CA VAL A 692 -24.49 -20.75 31.81
C VAL A 692 -23.98 -21.32 33.13
N ALA A 693 -22.66 -21.38 33.33
CA ALA A 693 -22.05 -21.92 34.55
C ALA A 693 -22.41 -21.07 35.78
N ILE A 694 -22.30 -19.73 35.65
CA ILE A 694 -22.64 -18.78 36.73
C ILE A 694 -24.13 -18.84 37.07
N PHE A 695 -25.00 -19.06 36.09
CA PHE A 695 -26.44 -19.20 36.32
C PHE A 695 -26.78 -20.53 37.03
N GLN A 696 -26.10 -21.62 36.67
CA GLN A 696 -26.21 -22.90 37.39
C GLN A 696 -25.74 -22.78 38.85
N THR A 697 -24.62 -22.12 39.13
CA THR A 697 -24.15 -21.92 40.52
C THR A 697 -25.11 -21.06 41.34
N ARG A 698 -25.72 -20.02 40.76
CA ARG A 698 -26.74 -19.21 41.45
C ARG A 698 -28.04 -19.98 41.71
N LEU A 699 -28.51 -20.78 40.77
CA LEU A 699 -29.68 -21.65 41.00
C LEU A 699 -29.43 -22.69 42.10
N ALA A 700 -28.24 -23.28 42.13
CA ALA A 700 -27.84 -24.19 43.21
C ALA A 700 -27.89 -23.50 44.58
N ASN A 701 -27.25 -22.33 44.72
CA ASN A 701 -27.21 -21.58 45.99
C ASN A 701 -28.55 -20.96 46.40
N THR A 702 -29.50 -20.76 45.48
CA THR A 702 -30.84 -20.25 45.83
C THR A 702 -31.74 -21.36 46.38
N ARG A 703 -31.58 -22.62 45.92
CA ARG A 703 -32.32 -23.77 46.47
C ARG A 703 -31.96 -24.07 47.92
N THR A 704 -30.71 -23.87 48.33
CA THR A 704 -30.27 -24.09 49.72
C THR A 704 -30.82 -23.07 50.72
N VAL A 705 -31.27 -21.89 50.28
CA VAL A 705 -31.81 -20.85 51.18
C VAL A 705 -33.31 -20.99 51.42
N ILE A 706 -34.04 -21.71 50.55
CA ILE A 706 -35.49 -21.96 50.70
C ILE A 706 -35.76 -23.27 51.47
N GLY A 707 -34.71 -24.02 51.83
CA GLY A 707 -34.77 -25.28 52.56
C GLY A 707 -34.43 -25.21 54.05
N HIS A 708 -34.38 -24.01 54.64
CA HIS A 708 -34.03 -23.75 56.04
C HIS A 708 -35.01 -22.79 56.71
#